data_AF-A0A9J2PN87-F1
#
_entry.id   AF-A0A9J2PN87-F1
#
_cell.length_a   1.000
_cell.length_b   1.000
_cell.length_c   1.000
_cell.angle_alpha   90.00
_cell.angle_beta   90.00
_cell.angle_gamma   90.00
#
_symmetry.space_group_name_H-M   'P 1'
#
loop_
_entity.id
_entity.type
_entity.pdbx_description
1 polymer ?
#
loop_
_entity_poly.entity_id
_entity_poly.type
_entity_poly.pdbx_seq_one_letter_code
_entity_poly.pdbx_strand_id
1 'polypeptide(L)'
;MLDLALDLVASGTELNSTHRFLRTRWERGYLKDLYHRRVLAGADPVLSRSAYPNWNCHRRLHIDMTSELWAPLETNVEPTSDDFKANDLAMRHLVEDLRVLIAKIEKGGDEAARRRHKEKGKMLVRERISALLDAGSAFLEFSQLAGLNMYGEEEVPAGGIVTGIGTIAGRQCLIAANDATVKGGTYYPITVKKHLRAQEIARENNLPCIYLVDSGGANLPRQAEIFADRDHFGRIFYNQAILSSEGIAQIAVVMGSCTAGGAYVPAMADQSIIVRATGTVFLGGPPLVKAATGEEITAEELGGADLHCSESGVTDYYALSDKHALNLARAAVAGLGPNGTAELHMHTAVDEPLYSAEQLYGIVGPNLKKTFDVREVIARIVDGSRFDEFKKRYGETLVTGFACIYGRRVGILGNNGVLFSDSALKGAHFIELCCQRRIPLLFLQNITGFMVGRDAEAGGIAKHGAKLVTAVACARVPKITLVVGGSYGAGNFGMCGRAYSPRFLFMWPNARISVMGGEQAANVLAQVQRDRRKREGKSWSDEEEKKLKRPIEESFEREGHPYFASARLWDDGIIDPKDSRRVLGLALQAASSAPVQPTKFGIFRMDYGAELSAFGHRIGSPAIDSGRLVRALTTESLFSRADVLADSSGAQPSKEDQVASTQNNSELIPLGGRLLWDVLCGYLRYSLPNAPEELIRAVANELSADDLLASLGTHLGLNCLIRTAEFPPSQKSLSNSFKALLAVMERQRLNSLFLPITTIVSGRDWAMNSKSKLLGLIGRFSPPMSIVKMAKCDAIVRDPKYGSCESSQKNIYVGAGESLSIAVDMAARESLLRTWGATADHALPFGSRAHAIDFAQYQKPNVSLREICSERHAYFLKLLNIVSGFVECSEVCECIIVNAASEFDFSTDLSLLGREELEEEPLNVVDVAMRYKREVESVVKEYPGYAFIIALQVGRSLTKRLRHKFSRGSLAKRSFRYMVKPIVRLVC
;
A
#
# COMPACT_ATOMS: atom_id res chain seq x y z
N MET A 1 11.58 0.32 -54.87
CA MET A 1 10.89 0.59 -53.57
C MET A 1 9.41 0.83 -53.78
N LEU A 2 9.04 1.71 -54.72
CA LEU A 2 7.68 1.74 -55.26
C LEU A 2 7.27 0.36 -55.79
N ASP A 3 8.17 -0.35 -56.48
CA ASP A 3 7.87 -1.67 -57.06
C ASP A 3 7.56 -2.75 -56.01
N LEU A 4 8.29 -2.77 -54.89
CA LEU A 4 8.04 -3.72 -53.79
C LEU A 4 6.72 -3.43 -53.06
N ALA A 5 6.33 -2.15 -52.98
CA ALA A 5 5.06 -1.74 -52.41
C ALA A 5 3.89 -2.02 -53.39
N LEU A 6 4.12 -1.87 -54.69
CA LEU A 6 3.15 -2.20 -55.74
C LEU A 6 2.91 -3.71 -55.83
N ASP A 7 3.94 -4.56 -55.69
CA ASP A 7 3.81 -6.02 -55.66
C ASP A 7 3.05 -6.54 -54.41
N LEU A 8 3.24 -5.88 -53.26
CA LEU A 8 2.52 -6.22 -52.01
C LEU A 8 1.06 -5.77 -52.02
N VAL A 9 0.76 -4.66 -52.69
CA VAL A 9 -0.63 -4.20 -52.88
C VAL A 9 -1.34 -5.03 -53.96
N ALA A 10 -0.63 -5.46 -55.01
CA ALA A 10 -1.17 -6.34 -56.06
C ALA A 10 -1.46 -7.77 -55.56
N SER A 11 -0.81 -8.22 -54.50
CA SER A 11 -1.06 -9.53 -53.84
C SER A 11 -2.19 -9.50 -52.81
N GLY A 12 -2.98 -8.41 -52.75
CA GLY A 12 -4.22 -8.34 -51.98
C GLY A 12 -4.05 -8.07 -50.48
N THR A 13 -2.86 -7.66 -50.02
CA THR A 13 -2.68 -7.25 -48.62
C THR A 13 -3.07 -5.78 -48.37
N GLU A 14 -3.85 -5.53 -47.32
CA GLU A 14 -4.34 -4.19 -46.96
C GLU A 14 -3.19 -3.19 -46.73
N LEU A 15 -3.32 -2.00 -47.34
CA LEU A 15 -2.34 -0.90 -47.34
C LEU A 15 -1.82 -0.52 -45.93
N ASN A 16 -2.67 -0.64 -44.91
CA ASN A 16 -2.36 -0.31 -43.52
C ASN A 16 -1.34 -1.27 -42.88
N SER A 17 -1.32 -2.53 -43.32
CA SER A 17 -0.38 -3.56 -42.86
C SER A 17 1.02 -3.29 -43.41
N THR A 18 1.09 -2.96 -44.69
CA THR A 18 2.33 -2.65 -45.42
C THR A 18 2.97 -1.37 -44.89
N HIS A 19 2.17 -0.36 -44.54
CA HIS A 19 2.65 0.87 -43.89
C HIS A 19 3.21 0.62 -42.48
N ARG A 20 2.57 -0.25 -41.68
CA ARG A 20 3.04 -0.62 -40.33
C ARG A 20 4.37 -1.39 -40.38
N PHE A 21 4.53 -2.28 -41.36
CA PHE A 21 5.77 -3.04 -41.56
C PHE A 21 6.95 -2.14 -41.97
N LEU A 22 6.73 -1.19 -42.89
CA LEU A 22 7.76 -0.25 -43.33
C LEU A 22 8.17 0.75 -42.23
N ARG A 23 7.22 1.22 -41.41
CA ARG A 23 7.49 2.14 -40.29
C ARG A 23 8.32 1.50 -39.18
N THR A 24 8.00 0.26 -38.80
CA THR A 24 8.68 -0.45 -37.70
C THR A 24 10.13 -0.78 -38.02
N ARG A 25 10.46 -1.00 -39.30
CA ARG A 25 11.78 -1.45 -39.72
C ARG A 25 12.79 -0.32 -39.91
N TRP A 26 12.35 0.93 -40.13
CA TRP A 26 13.26 2.03 -40.44
C TRP A 26 13.35 3.15 -39.39
N GLU A 27 12.30 3.46 -38.62
CA GLU A 27 12.38 4.49 -37.55
C GLU A 27 13.34 4.08 -36.42
N ARG A 28 13.48 2.77 -36.14
CA ARG A 28 14.42 2.25 -35.13
C ARG A 28 15.89 2.36 -35.54
N GLY A 29 16.20 2.37 -36.83
CA GLY A 29 17.59 2.45 -37.32
C GLY A 29 18.13 3.87 -37.25
N TYR A 30 17.33 4.85 -37.65
CA TYR A 30 17.72 6.25 -37.74
C TYR A 30 17.94 6.91 -36.35
N LEU A 31 17.07 6.60 -35.38
CA LEU A 31 17.17 7.14 -34.02
C LEU A 31 18.34 6.56 -33.21
N LYS A 32 18.80 5.34 -33.55
CA LYS A 32 19.97 4.71 -32.92
C LYS A 32 21.28 5.33 -33.38
N ASP A 33 21.39 5.70 -34.66
CA ASP A 33 22.60 6.32 -35.22
C ASP A 33 22.81 7.75 -34.68
N LEU A 34 21.71 8.49 -34.48
CA LEU A 34 21.74 9.85 -33.90
C LEU A 34 22.17 9.87 -32.42
N TYR A 35 21.77 8.85 -31.65
CA TYR A 35 22.21 8.66 -30.26
C TYR A 35 23.71 8.33 -30.18
N HIS A 36 24.19 7.44 -31.05
CA HIS A 36 25.61 7.03 -31.05
C HIS A 36 26.57 8.14 -31.49
N ARG A 37 26.18 9.00 -32.45
CA ARG A 37 27.04 10.12 -32.90
C ARG A 37 27.20 11.22 -31.84
N ARG A 38 26.22 11.45 -30.97
CA ARG A 38 26.31 12.44 -29.89
C ARG A 38 27.19 11.98 -28.71
N VAL A 39 27.17 10.68 -28.42
CA VAL A 39 28.02 10.09 -27.36
C VAL A 39 29.51 10.06 -27.77
N LEU A 40 29.80 9.88 -29.06
CA LEU A 40 31.17 9.94 -29.59
C LEU A 40 31.78 11.35 -29.62
N ALA A 41 30.97 12.41 -29.45
CA ALA A 41 31.42 13.79 -29.43
C ALA A 41 31.70 14.35 -28.02
N GLY A 42 31.58 13.54 -26.97
CA GLY A 42 32.03 13.89 -25.61
C GLY A 42 31.24 15.00 -24.90
N ALA A 43 30.00 15.28 -25.29
CA ALA A 43 29.13 16.24 -24.60
C ALA A 43 28.20 15.54 -23.58
N ASP A 44 28.18 16.01 -22.33
CA ASP A 44 27.25 15.57 -21.27
C ASP A 44 25.83 16.12 -21.51
N PRO A 45 24.75 15.38 -21.20
CA PRO A 45 23.41 15.67 -21.71
C PRO A 45 22.64 16.65 -20.80
N VAL A 46 22.41 17.88 -21.27
CA VAL A 46 21.25 18.67 -20.83
C VAL A 46 20.10 18.36 -21.76
N LEU A 47 19.12 17.59 -21.28
CA LEU A 47 17.80 17.53 -21.91
C LEU A 47 16.76 18.00 -20.90
N SER A 48 16.38 19.27 -21.06
CA SER A 48 15.10 19.79 -20.56
C SER A 48 13.96 18.99 -21.20
N ARG A 49 12.85 18.86 -20.47
CA ARG A 49 11.60 18.24 -20.94
C ARG A 49 10.84 19.10 -21.96
N SER A 50 11.52 19.96 -22.74
CA SER A 50 10.89 20.99 -23.58
C SER A 50 11.34 20.97 -25.05
N ALA A 51 11.49 19.79 -25.65
CA ALA A 51 11.80 19.67 -27.08
C ALA A 51 10.89 18.66 -27.80
N TYR A 52 9.59 18.95 -27.81
CA TYR A 52 8.74 18.60 -28.94
C TYR A 52 8.28 19.93 -29.59
N PRO A 53 8.68 20.25 -30.82
CA PRO A 53 8.21 21.44 -31.51
C PRO A 53 6.79 21.22 -32.05
N ASN A 54 5.96 22.22 -31.77
CA ASN A 54 4.63 22.50 -32.31
C ASN A 54 4.41 22.08 -33.77
N TRP A 55 3.28 21.43 -34.06
CA TRP A 55 2.54 21.62 -35.31
C TRP A 55 1.04 21.78 -35.00
N ASN A 56 0.63 23.04 -34.79
CA ASN A 56 -0.71 23.49 -35.12
C ASN A 56 -0.83 23.48 -36.65
N CYS A 57 -1.63 22.59 -37.23
CA CYS A 57 -2.65 22.86 -38.26
C CYS A 57 -3.13 21.55 -38.88
N HIS A 58 -4.16 20.94 -38.31
CA HIS A 58 -5.22 20.29 -39.10
C HIS A 58 -6.50 20.27 -38.24
N ARG A 59 -7.26 21.37 -38.35
CA ARG A 59 -8.69 21.37 -38.06
C ARG A 59 -9.34 20.37 -39.01
N ARG A 60 -9.73 19.20 -38.49
CA ARG A 60 -11.06 18.57 -38.66
C ARG A 60 -10.99 17.14 -38.11
N LEU A 61 -11.84 16.88 -37.11
CA LEU A 61 -12.24 15.57 -36.59
C LEU A 61 -11.18 14.79 -35.79
N HIS A 62 -10.72 15.38 -34.67
CA HIS A 62 -10.31 14.57 -33.52
C HIS A 62 -11.52 14.42 -32.60
N ILE A 63 -12.09 13.22 -32.57
CA ILE A 63 -12.92 12.76 -31.46
C ILE A 63 -11.94 12.56 -30.28
N ASP A 64 -12.17 13.28 -29.19
CA ASP A 64 -11.47 13.12 -27.90
C ASP A 64 -11.67 11.69 -27.40
N MET A 65 -10.67 10.83 -27.59
CA MET A 65 -10.69 9.42 -27.13
C MET A 65 -9.93 9.23 -25.80
N THR A 66 -9.76 10.28 -25.00
CA THR A 66 -8.98 10.24 -23.75
C THR A 66 -9.77 10.57 -22.47
N SER A 67 -11.09 10.78 -22.53
CA SER A 67 -11.92 11.10 -21.35
C SER A 67 -12.78 9.95 -20.79
N GLU A 68 -12.86 8.78 -21.43
CA GLU A 68 -13.85 7.74 -21.04
C GLU A 68 -13.22 6.38 -20.73
N LEU A 69 -12.87 6.12 -19.46
CA LEU A 69 -12.52 4.76 -19.01
C LEU A 69 -13.54 4.15 -18.03
N TRP A 70 -14.39 4.96 -17.38
CA TRP A 70 -15.40 4.48 -16.45
C TRP A 70 -16.80 4.73 -17.00
N ALA A 71 -17.61 3.67 -17.07
CA ALA A 71 -18.98 3.77 -17.55
C ALA A 71 -19.86 4.58 -16.59
N PRO A 72 -20.80 5.40 -17.10
CA PRO A 72 -21.81 6.03 -16.27
C PRO A 72 -22.75 4.97 -15.67
N LEU A 73 -23.26 5.25 -14.47
CA LEU A 73 -24.32 4.46 -13.86
C LEU A 73 -25.64 4.71 -14.60
N GLU A 74 -26.34 3.64 -14.95
CA GLU A 74 -27.71 3.71 -15.45
C GLU A 74 -28.68 3.81 -14.26
N THR A 75 -29.59 4.80 -14.31
CA THR A 75 -30.64 4.99 -13.30
C THR A 75 -31.81 4.04 -13.56
N ASN A 76 -32.31 3.39 -12.52
CA ASN A 76 -33.59 2.66 -12.56
C ASN A 76 -34.72 3.44 -11.88
N VAL A 77 -34.43 4.64 -11.38
CA VAL A 77 -35.42 5.51 -10.72
C VAL A 77 -36.41 6.07 -11.74
N GLU A 78 -37.70 5.86 -11.51
CA GLU A 78 -38.80 6.46 -12.26
C GLU A 78 -39.39 7.66 -11.48
N PRO A 79 -39.09 8.92 -11.86
CA PRO A 79 -39.56 10.11 -11.13
C PRO A 79 -41.09 10.29 -11.14
N THR A 80 -41.79 9.60 -12.04
CA THR A 80 -43.25 9.64 -12.17
C THR A 80 -43.96 8.63 -11.28
N SER A 81 -43.25 7.68 -10.68
CA SER A 81 -43.83 6.67 -9.79
C SER A 81 -44.41 7.28 -8.51
N ASP A 82 -45.45 6.65 -7.97
CA ASP A 82 -46.12 7.15 -6.76
C ASP A 82 -45.21 7.05 -5.52
N ASP A 83 -44.39 6.01 -5.43
CA ASP A 83 -43.39 5.86 -4.37
C ASP A 83 -42.36 7.00 -4.39
N PHE A 84 -41.86 7.37 -5.57
CA PHE A 84 -40.91 8.48 -5.71
C PHE A 84 -41.54 9.81 -5.30
N LYS A 85 -42.78 10.10 -5.76
CA LYS A 85 -43.50 11.33 -5.39
C LYS A 85 -43.77 11.42 -3.90
N ALA A 86 -44.15 10.31 -3.27
CA ALA A 86 -44.36 10.25 -1.82
C ALA A 86 -43.07 10.51 -1.04
N ASN A 87 -41.95 9.92 -1.46
CA ASN A 87 -40.64 10.16 -0.87
C ASN A 87 -40.18 11.61 -1.07
N ASP A 88 -40.33 12.17 -2.27
CA ASP A 88 -39.95 13.53 -2.61
C ASP A 88 -40.70 14.55 -1.76
N LEU A 89 -42.03 14.42 -1.68
CA LEU A 89 -42.87 15.28 -0.85
C LEU A 89 -42.44 15.23 0.63
N ALA A 90 -42.27 14.02 1.17
CA ALA A 90 -41.94 13.86 2.58
C ALA A 90 -40.52 14.35 2.92
N MET A 91 -39.54 14.13 2.04
CA MET A 91 -38.19 14.67 2.22
C MET A 91 -38.17 16.20 2.11
N ARG A 92 -38.89 16.78 1.14
CA ARG A 92 -39.02 18.24 0.99
C ARG A 92 -39.63 18.88 2.24
N HIS A 93 -40.59 18.23 2.90
CA HIS A 93 -41.12 18.70 4.18
C HIS A 93 -40.04 18.74 5.27
N LEU A 94 -39.20 17.70 5.39
CA LEU A 94 -38.09 17.70 6.37
C LEU A 94 -37.03 18.77 6.05
N VAL A 95 -36.76 19.00 4.77
CA VAL A 95 -35.85 20.05 4.32
C VAL A 95 -36.42 21.44 4.62
N GLU A 96 -37.72 21.64 4.44
CA GLU A 96 -38.36 22.91 4.74
C GLU A 96 -38.38 23.20 6.25
N ASP A 97 -38.68 22.19 7.07
CA ASP A 97 -38.57 22.30 8.55
C ASP A 97 -37.15 22.71 8.97
N LEU A 98 -36.13 22.06 8.38
CA LEU A 98 -34.74 22.41 8.61
C LEU A 98 -34.43 23.87 8.19
N ARG A 99 -34.91 24.31 7.03
CA ARG A 99 -34.69 25.68 6.54
C ARG A 99 -35.34 26.73 7.44
N VAL A 100 -36.57 26.49 7.89
CA VAL A 100 -37.28 27.38 8.82
C VAL A 100 -36.52 27.48 10.14
N LEU A 101 -36.04 26.34 10.66
CA LEU A 101 -35.27 26.31 11.89
C LEU A 101 -33.91 27.03 11.75
N ILE A 102 -33.17 26.78 10.66
CA ILE A 102 -31.92 27.48 10.36
C ILE A 102 -32.18 28.98 10.23
N ALA A 103 -33.22 29.40 9.52
CA ALA A 103 -33.57 30.83 9.37
C ALA A 103 -33.91 31.49 10.72
N LYS A 104 -34.45 30.76 11.70
CA LYS A 104 -34.60 31.25 13.08
C LYS A 104 -33.23 31.41 13.75
N ILE A 105 -32.37 30.40 13.64
CA ILE A 105 -31.03 30.38 14.26
C ILE A 105 -30.11 31.46 13.68
N GLU A 106 -30.19 31.72 12.38
CA GLU A 106 -29.37 32.72 11.69
C GLU A 106 -29.58 34.14 12.22
N LYS A 107 -30.73 34.40 12.86
CA LYS A 107 -31.02 35.68 13.51
C LYS A 107 -30.20 35.91 14.79
N GLY A 108 -29.54 34.90 15.34
CA GLY A 108 -28.77 35.03 16.58
C GLY A 108 -29.66 35.25 17.80
N GLY A 109 -29.27 36.19 18.68
CA GLY A 109 -30.03 36.55 19.89
C GLY A 109 -31.39 37.19 19.60
N ASP A 110 -32.08 37.65 20.66
CA ASP A 110 -33.36 38.35 20.48
C ASP A 110 -33.21 39.70 19.76
N GLU A 111 -34.33 40.27 19.32
CA GLU A 111 -34.33 41.53 18.57
C GLU A 111 -33.76 42.71 19.37
N ALA A 112 -34.03 42.75 20.69
CA ALA A 112 -33.50 43.79 21.55
C ALA A 112 -31.97 43.70 21.68
N ALA A 113 -31.40 42.50 21.75
CA ALA A 113 -29.96 42.25 21.77
C ALA A 113 -29.31 42.65 20.45
N ARG A 114 -29.91 42.29 19.30
CA ARG A 114 -29.42 42.75 17.98
C ARG A 114 -29.45 44.26 17.85
N ARG A 115 -30.54 44.91 18.30
CA ARG A 115 -30.67 46.38 18.25
C ARG A 115 -29.60 47.04 19.11
N ARG A 116 -29.44 46.61 20.38
CA ARG A 116 -28.37 47.09 21.27
C ARG A 116 -26.97 46.87 20.69
N HIS A 117 -26.74 45.77 19.96
CA HIS A 117 -25.47 45.51 19.30
C HIS A 117 -25.19 46.51 18.19
N LYS A 118 -26.20 46.81 17.34
CA LYS A 118 -26.09 47.79 16.26
C LYS A 118 -26.03 49.23 16.76
N GLU A 119 -26.74 49.57 17.83
CA GLU A 119 -26.67 50.88 18.51
C GLU A 119 -25.25 51.21 18.99
N LYS A 120 -24.43 50.19 19.29
CA LYS A 120 -22.99 50.34 19.61
C LYS A 120 -22.09 50.51 18.38
N GLY A 121 -22.66 50.63 17.17
CA GLY A 121 -21.91 50.77 15.92
C GLY A 121 -21.24 49.49 15.40
N LYS A 122 -21.62 48.33 15.94
CA LYS A 122 -21.01 47.02 15.62
C LYS A 122 -21.79 46.28 14.54
N MET A 123 -21.07 45.55 13.69
CA MET A 123 -21.65 44.63 12.70
C MET A 123 -22.09 43.33 13.40
N LEU A 124 -23.18 42.71 12.93
CA LEU A 124 -23.57 41.38 13.38
C LEU A 124 -22.56 40.32 12.92
N VAL A 125 -22.48 39.19 13.62
CA VAL A 125 -21.49 38.14 13.34
C VAL A 125 -21.51 37.65 11.88
N ARG A 126 -22.70 37.42 11.30
CA ARG A 126 -22.83 36.97 9.91
C ARG A 126 -22.53 38.09 8.91
N GLU A 127 -22.86 39.34 9.25
CA GLU A 127 -22.48 40.51 8.44
C GLU A 127 -20.94 40.64 8.38
N ARG A 128 -20.25 40.39 9.52
CA ARG A 128 -18.78 40.37 9.58
C ARG A 128 -18.18 39.27 8.71
N ILE A 129 -18.71 38.05 8.80
CA ILE A 129 -18.25 36.93 7.95
C ILE A 129 -18.46 37.26 6.47
N SER A 130 -19.66 37.70 6.07
CA SER A 130 -19.94 38.06 4.67
C SER A 130 -19.03 39.16 4.15
N ALA A 131 -18.66 40.14 4.97
CA ALA A 131 -17.72 41.21 4.59
C ALA A 131 -16.25 40.76 4.57
N LEU A 132 -15.89 39.72 5.33
CA LEU A 132 -14.55 39.14 5.36
C LEU A 132 -14.25 38.28 4.13
N LEU A 133 -15.23 37.52 3.67
CA LEU A 133 -15.11 36.57 2.56
C LEU A 133 -14.89 37.27 1.21
N ASP A 134 -14.27 36.55 0.28
CA ASP A 134 -14.17 36.99 -1.12
C ASP A 134 -15.55 37.00 -1.79
N ALA A 135 -15.81 38.02 -2.61
CA ALA A 135 -17.08 38.19 -3.29
C ALA A 135 -17.41 36.97 -4.16
N GLY A 136 -18.62 36.42 -3.99
CA GLY A 136 -19.09 35.23 -4.71
C GLY A 136 -18.50 33.90 -4.23
N SER A 137 -17.63 33.90 -3.20
CA SER A 137 -17.12 32.67 -2.61
C SER A 137 -18.16 31.97 -1.74
N ALA A 138 -18.08 30.64 -1.67
CA ALA A 138 -18.93 29.85 -0.80
C ALA A 138 -18.45 29.90 0.66
N PHE A 139 -19.40 29.83 1.60
CA PHE A 139 -19.13 29.61 3.02
C PHE A 139 -19.72 28.27 3.45
N LEU A 140 -18.87 27.34 3.86
CA LEU A 140 -19.29 26.07 4.42
C LEU A 140 -19.40 26.23 5.94
N GLU A 141 -20.60 26.55 6.42
CA GLU A 141 -20.89 26.69 7.85
C GLU A 141 -21.00 25.33 8.54
N PHE A 142 -20.50 25.23 9.77
CA PHE A 142 -20.56 24.02 10.59
C PHE A 142 -21.56 24.14 11.74
N SER A 143 -22.23 23.02 12.02
CA SER A 143 -23.00 22.76 13.25
C SER A 143 -23.97 23.89 13.59
N GLN A 144 -24.79 24.28 12.60
CA GLN A 144 -25.77 25.37 12.74
C GLN A 144 -26.74 25.12 13.91
N LEU A 145 -27.11 23.87 14.17
CA LEU A 145 -28.04 23.50 15.24
C LEU A 145 -27.40 23.33 16.62
N ALA A 146 -26.10 23.61 16.78
CA ALA A 146 -25.40 23.46 18.06
C ALA A 146 -26.18 24.12 19.22
N GLY A 147 -26.35 23.39 20.33
CA GLY A 147 -27.05 23.90 21.52
C GLY A 147 -28.58 23.87 21.46
N LEU A 148 -29.19 23.46 20.34
CA LEU A 148 -30.64 23.37 20.21
C LEU A 148 -31.25 22.46 21.30
N ASN A 149 -32.18 23.01 22.08
CA ASN A 149 -32.91 22.34 23.15
C ASN A 149 -32.02 21.63 24.20
N MET A 150 -30.80 22.15 24.46
CA MET A 150 -29.87 21.56 25.43
C MET A 150 -29.93 22.20 26.83
N TYR A 151 -30.32 23.46 26.94
CA TYR A 151 -30.13 24.26 28.16
C TYR A 151 -31.44 24.69 28.82
N GLY A 152 -32.44 23.81 28.84
CA GLY A 152 -33.76 24.10 29.38
C GLY A 152 -34.46 25.20 28.56
N GLU A 153 -34.87 26.28 29.22
CA GLU A 153 -35.52 27.43 28.58
C GLU A 153 -34.53 28.40 27.89
N GLU A 154 -33.23 28.24 28.14
CA GLU A 154 -32.22 29.10 27.53
C GLU A 154 -31.97 28.73 26.07
N GLU A 155 -32.38 29.61 25.15
CA GLU A 155 -31.98 29.49 23.74
C GLU A 155 -30.53 29.97 23.54
N VAL A 156 -29.71 29.12 22.91
CA VAL A 156 -28.31 29.42 22.53
C VAL A 156 -28.11 29.10 21.04
N PRO A 157 -28.66 29.89 20.11
CA PRO A 157 -28.59 29.64 18.68
C PRO A 157 -27.17 29.42 18.18
N ALA A 158 -26.95 28.37 17.39
CA ALA A 158 -25.65 27.95 16.86
C ALA A 158 -24.56 27.76 17.93
N GLY A 159 -24.92 27.60 19.20
CA GLY A 159 -23.99 27.53 20.33
C GLY A 159 -23.31 28.86 20.64
N GLY A 160 -23.83 30.00 20.18
CA GLY A 160 -23.24 31.33 20.40
C GLY A 160 -21.96 31.61 19.61
N ILE A 161 -21.61 30.75 18.65
CA ILE A 161 -20.45 30.91 17.77
C ILE A 161 -20.75 30.38 16.37
N VAL A 162 -20.40 31.15 15.35
CA VAL A 162 -20.48 30.76 13.94
C VAL A 162 -19.10 30.29 13.51
N THR A 163 -19.02 29.06 13.02
CA THR A 163 -17.77 28.44 12.56
C THR A 163 -17.94 27.92 11.14
N GLY A 164 -16.92 28.02 10.31
CA GLY A 164 -16.99 27.51 8.94
C GLY A 164 -15.70 27.69 8.16
N ILE A 165 -15.71 27.25 6.91
CA ILE A 165 -14.61 27.49 5.95
C ILE A 165 -15.11 28.44 4.87
N GLY A 166 -14.30 29.44 4.54
CA GLY A 166 -14.53 30.28 3.38
C GLY A 166 -13.24 30.80 2.77
N THR A 167 -13.35 31.43 1.62
CA THR A 167 -12.19 31.96 0.89
C THR A 167 -11.95 33.42 1.27
N ILE A 168 -10.73 33.74 1.70
CA ILE A 168 -10.26 35.08 2.03
C ILE A 168 -8.98 35.33 1.25
N ALA A 169 -8.97 36.36 0.40
CA ALA A 169 -7.83 36.69 -0.45
C ALA A 169 -7.30 35.48 -1.26
N GLY A 170 -8.21 34.66 -1.80
CA GLY A 170 -7.89 33.47 -2.59
C GLY A 170 -7.43 32.25 -1.79
N ARG A 171 -7.43 32.31 -0.45
CA ARG A 171 -7.03 31.21 0.45
C ARG A 171 -8.23 30.68 1.24
N GLN A 172 -8.33 29.35 1.40
CA GLN A 172 -9.31 28.75 2.30
C GLN A 172 -8.87 28.94 3.74
N CYS A 173 -9.74 29.55 4.55
CA CYS A 173 -9.48 29.81 5.96
C CYS A 173 -10.61 29.23 6.80
N LEU A 174 -10.27 28.72 7.98
CA LEU A 174 -11.23 28.45 9.03
C LEU A 174 -11.59 29.77 9.71
N ILE A 175 -12.88 30.03 9.89
CA ILE A 175 -13.39 31.20 10.59
C ILE A 175 -14.13 30.71 11.84
N ALA A 176 -13.86 31.32 12.99
CA ALA A 176 -14.60 31.15 14.23
C ALA A 176 -14.98 32.52 14.78
N ALA A 177 -16.28 32.83 14.81
CA ALA A 177 -16.79 34.16 15.09
C ALA A 177 -17.85 34.11 16.19
N ASN A 178 -17.62 34.81 17.30
CA ASN A 178 -18.57 34.85 18.40
C ASN A 178 -19.81 35.67 18.04
N ASP A 179 -20.99 35.19 18.46
CA ASP A 179 -22.22 35.96 18.36
C ASP A 179 -22.51 36.65 19.71
N ALA A 180 -22.08 37.89 19.84
CA ALA A 180 -22.30 38.69 21.05
C ALA A 180 -23.79 38.94 21.35
N THR A 181 -24.69 38.74 20.38
CA THR A 181 -26.14 38.88 20.61
C THR A 181 -26.71 37.69 21.38
N VAL A 182 -26.07 36.52 21.31
CA VAL A 182 -26.48 35.30 22.02
C VAL A 182 -25.87 35.30 23.42
N LYS A 183 -26.66 35.69 24.42
CA LYS A 183 -26.23 35.71 25.84
C LYS A 183 -24.92 36.49 26.08
N GLY A 184 -24.66 37.54 25.30
CA GLY A 184 -23.42 38.32 25.40
C GLY A 184 -22.19 37.64 24.81
N GLY A 185 -22.36 36.60 23.98
CA GLY A 185 -21.27 35.83 23.39
C GLY A 185 -20.56 34.92 24.40
N THR A 186 -21.19 34.64 25.55
CA THR A 186 -20.58 33.79 26.59
C THR A 186 -20.43 32.35 26.13
N TYR A 187 -19.33 31.70 26.51
CA TYR A 187 -19.10 30.29 26.20
C TYR A 187 -19.96 29.38 27.08
N TYR A 188 -20.83 28.60 26.44
CA TYR A 188 -21.50 27.42 27.00
C TYR A 188 -20.64 26.18 26.76
N PRO A 189 -20.93 25.04 27.42
CA PRO A 189 -20.22 23.78 27.14
C PRO A 189 -20.20 23.43 25.64
N ILE A 190 -21.31 23.66 24.93
CA ILE A 190 -21.39 23.39 23.49
C ILE A 190 -20.58 24.39 22.66
N THR A 191 -20.44 25.65 23.11
CA THR A 191 -19.61 26.67 22.45
C THR A 191 -18.15 26.24 22.45
N VAL A 192 -17.67 25.73 23.59
CA VAL A 192 -16.31 25.19 23.72
C VAL A 192 -16.11 24.02 22.75
N LYS A 193 -17.01 23.04 22.80
CA LYS A 193 -16.95 21.87 21.91
C LYS A 193 -16.94 22.26 20.43
N LYS A 194 -17.74 23.28 20.05
CA LYS A 194 -17.80 23.79 18.68
C LYS A 194 -16.55 24.54 18.25
N HIS A 195 -15.98 25.36 19.13
CA HIS A 195 -14.70 26.02 18.87
C HIS A 195 -13.57 24.99 18.70
N LEU A 196 -13.48 24.01 19.61
CA LEU A 196 -12.46 22.95 19.52
C LEU A 196 -12.60 22.10 18.26
N ARG A 197 -13.84 21.77 17.85
CA ARG A 197 -14.07 21.08 16.57
C ARG A 197 -13.61 21.90 15.38
N ALA A 198 -13.82 23.22 15.39
CA ALA A 198 -13.33 24.09 14.31
C ALA A 198 -11.80 24.07 14.23
N GLN A 199 -11.10 24.16 15.38
CA GLN A 199 -9.63 24.04 15.42
C GLN A 199 -9.13 22.66 14.99
N GLU A 200 -9.84 21.58 15.34
CA GLU A 200 -9.54 20.23 14.85
C GLU A 200 -9.61 20.19 13.32
N ILE A 201 -10.69 20.71 12.72
CA ILE A 201 -10.83 20.82 11.26
C ILE A 201 -9.69 21.66 10.65
N ALA A 202 -9.30 22.78 11.26
CA ALA A 202 -8.20 23.59 10.76
C ALA A 202 -6.86 22.85 10.81
N ARG A 203 -6.54 22.19 11.92
CA ARG A 203 -5.32 21.40 12.08
C ARG A 203 -5.25 20.29 11.04
N GLU A 204 -6.35 19.58 10.92
CA GLU A 204 -6.47 18.41 10.07
C GLU A 204 -6.32 18.75 8.58
N ASN A 205 -6.80 19.92 8.18
CA ASN A 205 -6.84 20.35 6.78
C ASN A 205 -5.84 21.47 6.47
N ASN A 206 -4.93 21.82 7.40
CA ASN A 206 -3.92 22.86 7.23
C ASN A 206 -4.51 24.24 6.83
N LEU A 207 -5.54 24.68 7.55
CA LEU A 207 -6.28 25.91 7.25
C LEU A 207 -5.90 27.02 8.24
N PRO A 208 -5.46 28.21 7.77
CA PRO A 208 -5.30 29.37 8.64
C PRO A 208 -6.60 29.70 9.38
N CYS A 209 -6.46 30.09 10.65
CA CYS A 209 -7.57 30.34 11.54
C CYS A 209 -7.79 31.84 11.72
N ILE A 210 -9.02 32.30 11.47
CA ILE A 210 -9.46 33.68 11.74
C ILE A 210 -10.48 33.67 12.87
N TYR A 211 -10.11 34.28 14.00
CA TYR A 211 -10.96 34.39 15.17
C TYR A 211 -11.59 35.79 15.23
N LEU A 212 -12.90 35.91 15.02
CA LEU A 212 -13.63 37.17 15.21
C LEU A 212 -14.16 37.19 16.65
N VAL A 213 -13.38 37.79 17.54
CA VAL A 213 -13.56 37.70 18.99
C VAL A 213 -14.50 38.79 19.48
N ASP A 214 -15.58 38.37 20.13
CA ASP A 214 -16.60 39.25 20.72
C ASP A 214 -17.39 38.49 21.80
N SER A 215 -16.76 38.26 22.95
CA SER A 215 -17.26 37.36 23.99
C SER A 215 -17.16 37.95 25.40
N GLY A 216 -18.27 37.90 26.12
CA GLY A 216 -18.35 38.29 27.53
C GLY A 216 -17.70 37.32 28.53
N GLY A 217 -17.05 36.24 28.07
CA GLY A 217 -16.39 35.25 28.93
C GLY A 217 -17.12 33.89 28.98
N ALA A 218 -17.02 33.18 30.10
CA ALA A 218 -17.66 31.86 30.27
C ALA A 218 -19.06 31.96 30.92
N ASN A 219 -19.94 31.00 30.63
CA ASN A 219 -21.21 30.86 31.34
C ASN A 219 -20.94 30.36 32.78
N LEU A 220 -20.84 31.29 33.73
CA LEU A 220 -20.45 31.01 35.12
C LEU A 220 -21.28 29.91 35.82
N PRO A 221 -22.62 29.83 35.65
CA PRO A 221 -23.40 28.75 36.27
C PRO A 221 -22.98 27.34 35.85
N ARG A 222 -22.37 27.20 34.66
CA ARG A 222 -21.94 25.91 34.09
C ARG A 222 -20.41 25.77 34.01
N GLN A 223 -19.67 26.55 34.80
CA GLN A 223 -18.20 26.62 34.73
C GLN A 223 -17.50 25.25 34.83
N ALA A 224 -18.08 24.30 35.59
CA ALA A 224 -17.51 22.96 35.78
C ALA A 224 -17.41 22.17 34.46
N GLU A 225 -18.33 22.41 33.53
CA GLU A 225 -18.38 21.80 32.19
C GLU A 225 -17.66 22.65 31.12
N ILE A 226 -16.98 23.73 31.54
CA ILE A 226 -16.35 24.71 30.64
C ILE A 226 -14.86 24.88 30.94
N PHE A 227 -14.39 24.71 32.18
CA PHE A 227 -13.05 25.15 32.59
C PHE A 227 -12.02 24.03 32.72
N ALA A 228 -12.30 23.00 33.52
CA ALA A 228 -11.23 22.17 34.12
C ALA A 228 -10.71 20.98 33.30
N ASP A 229 -11.51 20.35 32.44
CA ASP A 229 -11.17 19.08 31.78
C ASP A 229 -10.31 19.26 30.51
N ARG A 230 -9.76 18.17 29.96
CA ARG A 230 -8.86 18.18 28.80
C ARG A 230 -9.43 18.92 27.59
N ASP A 231 -10.72 18.73 27.31
CA ASP A 231 -11.41 19.27 26.13
C ASP A 231 -12.32 20.45 26.51
N HIS A 232 -11.95 21.18 27.57
CA HIS A 232 -12.60 22.41 28.03
C HIS A 232 -11.89 23.66 27.48
N PHE A 233 -12.29 24.85 27.93
CA PHE A 233 -11.93 26.15 27.35
C PHE A 233 -10.42 26.37 27.19
N GLY A 234 -9.60 25.91 28.15
CA GLY A 234 -8.13 26.00 28.06
C GLY A 234 -7.52 25.27 26.86
N ARG A 235 -8.23 24.27 26.30
CA ARG A 235 -7.77 23.52 25.13
C ARG A 235 -7.71 24.37 23.87
N ILE A 236 -8.48 25.47 23.80
CA ILE A 236 -8.46 26.42 22.68
C ILE A 236 -7.05 27.03 22.56
N PHE A 237 -6.48 27.46 23.69
CA PHE A 237 -5.15 28.07 23.74
C PHE A 237 -4.04 27.07 23.45
N TYR A 238 -4.16 25.86 24.00
CA TYR A 238 -3.24 24.75 23.69
C TYR A 238 -3.22 24.48 22.19
N ASN A 239 -4.39 24.32 21.56
CA ASN A 239 -4.49 24.07 20.13
C ASN A 239 -3.94 25.25 19.32
N GLN A 240 -4.23 26.49 19.71
CA GLN A 240 -3.75 27.69 19.02
C GLN A 240 -2.21 27.76 19.00
N ALA A 241 -1.55 27.50 20.14
CA ALA A 241 -0.09 27.43 20.21
C ALA A 241 0.49 26.30 19.35
N ILE A 242 -0.14 25.11 19.36
CA ILE A 242 0.30 23.98 18.54
C ILE A 242 0.13 24.29 17.04
N LEU A 243 -1.01 24.84 16.63
CA LEU A 243 -1.30 25.23 15.25
C LEU A 243 -0.28 26.25 14.74
N SER A 244 0.01 27.30 15.52
CA SER A 244 1.05 28.29 15.20
C SER A 244 2.41 27.60 15.03
N SER A 245 2.80 26.70 15.95
CA SER A 245 4.06 25.95 15.86
C SER A 245 4.15 25.00 14.64
N GLU A 246 3.00 24.54 14.13
CA GLU A 246 2.88 23.74 12.91
C GLU A 246 2.91 24.60 11.62
N GLY A 247 3.00 25.93 11.77
CA GLY A 247 2.98 26.89 10.65
C GLY A 247 1.58 27.24 10.14
N ILE A 248 0.54 26.90 10.89
CA ILE A 248 -0.85 27.23 10.56
C ILE A 248 -1.17 28.57 11.21
N ALA A 249 -1.25 29.63 10.38
CA ALA A 249 -1.41 30.99 10.85
C ALA A 249 -2.67 31.20 11.70
N GLN A 250 -2.52 31.89 12.83
CA GLN A 250 -3.56 32.27 13.77
C GLN A 250 -3.76 33.79 13.75
N ILE A 251 -4.91 34.27 13.27
CA ILE A 251 -5.23 35.71 13.19
C ILE A 251 -6.44 35.99 14.08
N ALA A 252 -6.30 36.90 15.03
CA ALA A 252 -7.39 37.33 15.90
C ALA A 252 -7.85 38.75 15.57
N VAL A 253 -9.17 38.95 15.59
CA VAL A 253 -9.81 40.24 15.37
C VAL A 253 -10.72 40.52 16.56
N VAL A 254 -10.27 41.38 17.47
CA VAL A 254 -11.00 41.77 18.69
C VAL A 254 -11.96 42.89 18.35
N MET A 255 -13.24 42.52 18.23
CA MET A 255 -14.33 43.41 17.79
C MET A 255 -15.34 43.66 18.93
N GLY A 256 -14.91 43.46 20.17
CA GLY A 256 -15.74 43.51 21.36
C GLY A 256 -14.99 43.15 22.63
N SER A 257 -15.75 42.81 23.67
CA SER A 257 -15.16 42.36 24.93
C SER A 257 -14.39 41.04 24.74
N CYS A 258 -13.25 40.93 25.41
CA CYS A 258 -12.40 39.76 25.46
C CYS A 258 -11.80 39.66 26.87
N THR A 259 -12.51 38.97 27.77
CA THR A 259 -12.21 39.00 29.21
C THR A 259 -11.72 37.66 29.75
N ALA A 260 -10.91 37.72 30.81
CA ALA A 260 -10.39 36.58 31.56
C ALA A 260 -9.66 35.60 30.65
N GLY A 261 -10.00 34.30 30.70
CA GLY A 261 -9.36 33.31 29.84
C GLY A 261 -9.47 33.66 28.35
N GLY A 262 -10.55 34.31 27.91
CA GLY A 262 -10.74 34.69 26.51
C GLY A 262 -9.65 35.62 25.98
N ALA A 263 -9.02 36.42 26.86
CA ALA A 263 -7.93 37.33 26.52
C ALA A 263 -6.73 36.62 25.86
N TYR A 264 -6.55 35.32 26.09
CA TYR A 264 -5.49 34.54 25.47
C TYR A 264 -5.73 34.25 23.98
N VAL A 265 -6.96 34.35 23.46
CA VAL A 265 -7.21 34.19 22.01
C VAL A 265 -6.43 35.23 21.20
N PRO A 266 -6.56 36.54 21.43
CA PRO A 266 -5.72 37.52 20.76
C PRO A 266 -4.26 37.49 21.25
N ALA A 267 -3.99 37.32 22.54
CA ALA A 267 -2.62 37.38 23.04
C ALA A 267 -1.71 36.24 22.55
N MET A 268 -2.28 35.12 22.10
CA MET A 268 -1.53 33.98 21.54
C MET A 268 -1.68 33.86 20.02
N ALA A 269 -2.32 34.83 19.35
CA ALA A 269 -2.43 34.81 17.89
C ALA A 269 -1.12 35.31 17.28
N ASP A 270 -0.80 34.87 16.05
CA ASP A 270 0.39 35.35 15.34
C ASP A 270 0.25 36.82 14.95
N GLN A 271 -1.00 37.24 14.67
CA GLN A 271 -1.37 38.61 14.34
C GLN A 271 -2.72 38.95 14.96
N SER A 272 -2.77 40.05 15.71
CA SER A 272 -3.92 40.52 16.46
C SER A 272 -4.34 41.92 16.02
N ILE A 273 -5.61 42.06 15.67
CA ILE A 273 -6.25 43.31 15.26
C ILE A 273 -7.27 43.69 16.33
N ILE A 274 -7.30 44.94 16.79
CA ILE A 274 -8.27 45.42 17.78
C ILE A 274 -9.02 46.65 17.28
N VAL A 275 -10.33 46.68 17.48
CA VAL A 275 -11.18 47.82 17.10
C VAL A 275 -11.23 48.84 18.24
N ARG A 276 -10.85 50.09 17.95
CA ARG A 276 -10.93 51.21 18.89
C ARG A 276 -12.31 51.34 19.55
N ALA A 277 -12.33 51.70 20.84
CA ALA A 277 -13.52 52.04 21.63
C ALA A 277 -14.58 50.93 21.76
N THR A 278 -14.33 49.75 21.20
CA THR A 278 -15.27 48.62 21.19
C THR A 278 -14.59 47.31 21.55
N GLY A 279 -13.36 47.10 21.05
CA GLY A 279 -12.51 45.99 21.42
C GLY A 279 -11.80 46.25 22.74
N THR A 280 -11.88 45.29 23.67
CA THR A 280 -11.17 45.38 24.95
C THR A 280 -10.61 44.01 25.35
N VAL A 281 -9.37 43.94 25.84
CA VAL A 281 -8.70 42.72 26.28
C VAL A 281 -8.22 42.87 27.73
N PHE A 282 -8.59 41.97 28.63
CA PHE A 282 -8.07 42.00 30.02
C PHE A 282 -8.31 40.67 30.75
N LEU A 283 -7.40 40.30 31.66
CA LEU A 283 -7.54 39.10 32.50
C LEU A 283 -8.60 39.25 33.61
N GLY A 284 -8.84 40.47 34.05
CA GLY A 284 -9.92 40.81 34.96
C GLY A 284 -10.58 42.08 34.49
N GLY A 285 -11.89 42.08 34.26
CA GLY A 285 -12.59 43.30 33.84
C GLY A 285 -12.72 44.32 34.96
N PRO A 286 -13.19 45.54 34.66
CA PRO A 286 -13.38 46.60 35.65
C PRO A 286 -14.11 46.17 36.93
N PRO A 287 -15.18 45.33 36.87
CA PRO A 287 -15.82 44.83 38.08
C PRO A 287 -14.90 44.00 38.97
N LEU A 288 -14.02 43.20 38.38
CA LEU A 288 -13.07 42.35 39.12
C LEU A 288 -11.92 43.17 39.69
N VAL A 289 -11.41 44.15 38.93
CA VAL A 289 -10.38 45.09 39.39
C VAL A 289 -10.90 45.88 40.58
N LYS A 290 -12.07 46.51 40.46
CA LYS A 290 -12.71 47.23 41.56
C LYS A 290 -12.91 46.35 42.79
N ALA A 291 -13.34 45.09 42.61
CA ALA A 291 -13.53 44.16 43.72
C ALA A 291 -12.21 43.74 44.39
N ALA A 292 -11.12 43.64 43.64
CA ALA A 292 -9.83 43.15 44.15
C ALA A 292 -8.94 44.27 44.72
N THR A 293 -8.94 45.46 44.12
CA THR A 293 -8.00 46.55 44.45
C THR A 293 -8.69 47.83 44.92
N GLY A 294 -10.01 47.96 44.70
CA GLY A 294 -10.75 49.20 44.96
C GLY A 294 -10.59 50.28 43.88
N GLU A 295 -9.79 50.02 42.85
CA GLU A 295 -9.56 50.94 41.73
C GLU A 295 -10.78 51.05 40.82
N GLU A 296 -11.19 52.28 40.50
CA GLU A 296 -12.23 52.55 39.51
C GLU A 296 -11.57 52.92 38.19
N ILE A 297 -11.64 52.01 37.23
CA ILE A 297 -11.06 52.17 35.90
C ILE A 297 -12.10 51.78 34.83
N THR A 298 -12.11 52.47 33.70
CA THR A 298 -13.00 52.10 32.59
C THR A 298 -12.45 50.91 31.80
N ALA A 299 -13.29 50.24 31.01
CA ALA A 299 -12.85 49.11 30.18
C ALA A 299 -11.85 49.53 29.08
N GLU A 300 -11.98 50.76 28.56
CA GLU A 300 -11.05 51.30 27.54
C GLU A 300 -9.69 51.65 28.16
N GLU A 301 -9.68 52.27 29.35
CA GLU A 301 -8.43 52.60 30.06
C GLU A 301 -7.69 51.33 30.54
N LEU A 302 -8.44 50.31 30.96
CA LEU A 302 -7.85 49.07 31.48
C LEU A 302 -7.24 48.18 30.37
N GLY A 303 -7.84 48.16 29.19
CA GLY A 303 -7.48 47.21 28.14
C GLY A 303 -8.07 47.50 26.78
N GLY A 304 -8.24 48.78 26.44
CA GLY A 304 -8.72 49.23 25.13
C GLY A 304 -7.67 49.11 24.03
N ALA A 305 -8.05 49.53 22.82
CA ALA A 305 -7.18 49.47 21.64
C ALA A 305 -5.93 50.36 21.79
N ASP A 306 -6.08 51.54 22.37
CA ASP A 306 -4.99 52.50 22.54
C ASP A 306 -3.87 51.92 23.44
N LEU A 307 -4.24 51.32 24.58
CA LEU A 307 -3.32 50.66 25.49
C LEU A 307 -2.61 49.45 24.85
N HIS A 308 -3.35 48.61 24.11
CA HIS A 308 -2.78 47.38 23.55
C HIS A 308 -1.92 47.58 22.31
N CYS A 309 -2.22 48.58 21.48
CA CYS A 309 -1.39 48.90 20.31
C CYS A 309 -0.23 49.86 20.62
N SER A 310 -0.34 50.72 21.63
CA SER A 310 0.66 51.78 21.86
C SER A 310 1.58 51.53 23.06
N GLU A 311 1.13 50.77 24.07
CA GLU A 311 1.87 50.61 25.32
C GLU A 311 2.27 49.15 25.60
N SER A 312 1.29 48.25 25.67
CA SER A 312 1.57 46.86 26.08
C SER A 312 2.02 45.93 24.94
N GLY A 313 1.66 46.24 23.70
CA GLY A 313 2.00 45.41 22.53
C GLY A 313 1.26 44.08 22.45
N VAL A 314 0.12 43.91 23.14
CA VAL A 314 -0.70 42.69 23.08
C VAL A 314 -1.39 42.53 21.71
N THR A 315 -1.64 43.64 21.01
CA THR A 315 -2.30 43.65 19.70
C THR A 315 -1.51 44.47 18.70
N ASP A 316 -1.38 43.98 17.48
CA ASP A 316 -0.44 44.51 16.48
C ASP A 316 -1.06 45.60 15.59
N TYR A 317 -2.37 45.52 15.32
CA TYR A 317 -3.03 46.40 14.36
C TYR A 317 -4.21 47.15 14.98
N TYR A 318 -4.17 48.48 14.83
CA TYR A 318 -5.19 49.39 15.33
C TYR A 318 -6.28 49.64 14.27
N ALA A 319 -7.49 49.17 14.52
CA ALA A 319 -8.63 49.34 13.63
C ALA A 319 -9.60 50.43 14.11
N LEU A 320 -10.18 51.16 13.17
CA LEU A 320 -11.09 52.29 13.44
C LEU A 320 -12.57 51.87 13.51
N SER A 321 -12.89 50.71 12.95
CA SER A 321 -14.23 50.14 12.89
C SER A 321 -14.16 48.66 12.54
N ASP A 322 -15.26 47.93 12.71
CA ASP A 322 -15.40 46.54 12.25
C ASP A 322 -14.97 46.38 10.79
N LYS A 323 -15.41 47.26 9.89
CA LYS A 323 -15.06 47.19 8.46
C LYS A 323 -13.56 47.38 8.22
N HIS A 324 -12.93 48.30 8.94
CA HIS A 324 -11.48 48.49 8.85
C HIS A 324 -10.73 47.26 9.36
N ALA A 325 -11.17 46.67 10.48
CA ALA A 325 -10.56 45.47 11.04
C ALA A 325 -10.64 44.27 10.10
N LEU A 326 -11.78 44.07 9.44
CA LEU A 326 -11.95 43.00 8.44
C LEU A 326 -11.04 43.20 7.23
N ASN A 327 -10.85 44.45 6.77
CA ASN A 327 -9.89 44.74 5.70
C ASN A 327 -8.44 44.42 6.11
N LEU A 328 -8.06 44.74 7.36
CA LEU A 328 -6.75 44.39 7.90
C LEU A 328 -6.59 42.87 8.02
N ALA A 329 -7.63 42.13 8.43
CA ALA A 329 -7.60 40.68 8.48
C ALA A 329 -7.43 40.06 7.07
N ARG A 330 -8.09 40.62 6.06
CA ARG A 330 -7.88 40.23 4.65
C ARG A 330 -6.44 40.50 4.20
N ALA A 331 -5.87 41.65 4.58
CA ALA A 331 -4.49 41.99 4.27
C ALA A 331 -3.49 41.05 4.96
N ALA A 332 -3.74 40.69 6.22
CA ALA A 332 -2.97 39.69 6.97
C ALA A 332 -2.96 38.35 6.25
N VAL A 333 -4.12 37.84 5.82
CA VAL A 333 -4.22 36.59 5.05
C VAL A 333 -3.45 36.67 3.73
N ALA A 334 -3.56 37.79 3.01
CA ALA A 334 -2.82 38.00 1.76
C ALA A 334 -1.30 38.01 1.96
N GLY A 335 -0.83 38.38 3.16
CA GLY A 335 0.59 38.39 3.53
C GLY A 335 1.19 37.03 3.89
N LEU A 336 0.39 35.96 4.03
CA LEU A 336 0.83 34.64 4.50
C LEU A 336 1.65 33.82 3.46
N GLY A 337 2.15 34.44 2.40
CA GLY A 337 2.95 33.78 1.35
C GLY A 337 2.15 32.84 0.43
N PRO A 338 2.81 31.95 -0.34
CA PRO A 338 2.12 31.00 -1.22
C PRO A 338 1.39 29.89 -0.44
N ASN A 339 0.23 29.47 -0.94
CA ASN A 339 -0.51 28.34 -0.36
C ASN A 339 0.27 27.04 -0.61
N GLY A 340 0.49 26.23 0.43
CA GLY A 340 1.01 24.88 0.24
C GLY A 340 -0.02 24.03 -0.51
N THR A 341 0.18 23.75 -1.80
CA THR A 341 -0.71 22.86 -2.55
C THR A 341 -0.24 21.42 -2.37
N ALA A 342 -0.99 20.61 -1.64
CA ALA A 342 -0.79 19.17 -1.73
C ALA A 342 -1.30 18.70 -3.10
N GLU A 343 -0.43 18.03 -3.86
CA GLU A 343 -0.72 17.46 -5.17
C GLU A 343 -1.72 16.29 -5.04
N LEU A 344 -3.01 16.59 -4.88
CA LEU A 344 -4.06 15.62 -5.18
C LEU A 344 -4.39 15.70 -6.67
N HIS A 345 -4.40 14.54 -7.33
CA HIS A 345 -4.71 14.45 -8.76
C HIS A 345 -6.09 15.06 -9.06
N MET A 346 -6.08 16.20 -9.74
CA MET A 346 -7.27 16.83 -10.30
C MET A 346 -7.39 16.43 -11.78
N HIS A 347 -8.51 15.85 -12.16
CA HIS A 347 -8.87 15.70 -13.57
C HIS A 347 -9.23 17.09 -14.13
N THR A 348 -8.73 17.40 -15.32
CA THR A 348 -8.88 18.73 -15.96
C THR A 348 -10.28 19.01 -16.48
N ALA A 349 -11.08 17.96 -16.75
CA ALA A 349 -12.48 18.08 -17.13
C ALA A 349 -13.38 17.72 -15.93
N VAL A 350 -14.26 18.64 -15.55
CA VAL A 350 -15.29 18.44 -14.53
C VAL A 350 -16.63 18.35 -15.24
N ASP A 351 -17.21 17.15 -15.27
CA ASP A 351 -18.54 16.94 -15.83
C ASP A 351 -19.58 17.00 -14.73
N GLU A 352 -20.73 17.62 -14.99
CA GLU A 352 -21.87 17.49 -14.10
C GLU A 352 -22.43 16.05 -14.13
N PRO A 353 -23.09 15.58 -13.06
CA PRO A 353 -23.78 14.31 -13.07
C PRO A 353 -24.87 14.29 -14.16
N LEU A 354 -25.12 13.11 -14.74
CA LEU A 354 -26.15 12.93 -15.77
C LEU A 354 -27.57 13.11 -15.22
N TYR A 355 -27.75 12.92 -13.91
CA TYR A 355 -29.05 12.98 -13.25
C TYR A 355 -29.11 14.15 -12.26
N SER A 356 -30.29 14.78 -12.18
CA SER A 356 -30.50 15.93 -11.30
C SER A 356 -30.33 15.56 -9.82
N ALA A 357 -29.63 16.43 -9.08
CA ALA A 357 -29.48 16.30 -7.63
C ALA A 357 -30.82 16.39 -6.88
N GLU A 358 -31.85 17.05 -7.44
CA GLU A 358 -33.18 17.10 -6.84
C GLU A 358 -33.84 15.73 -6.73
N GLN A 359 -33.47 14.78 -7.59
CA GLN A 359 -34.03 13.45 -7.54
C GLN A 359 -33.65 12.69 -6.27
N LEU A 360 -32.64 13.14 -5.52
CA LEU A 360 -32.27 12.57 -4.22
C LEU A 360 -33.41 12.60 -3.20
N TYR A 361 -34.34 13.56 -3.32
CA TYR A 361 -35.52 13.64 -2.45
C TYR A 361 -36.44 12.42 -2.59
N GLY A 362 -36.68 11.97 -3.82
CA GLY A 362 -37.58 10.84 -4.11
C GLY A 362 -36.95 9.45 -3.99
N ILE A 363 -35.63 9.36 -3.86
CA ILE A 363 -34.91 8.07 -3.81
C ILE A 363 -34.88 7.49 -2.40
N VAL A 364 -34.37 8.24 -1.44
CA VAL A 364 -34.11 7.71 -0.09
C VAL A 364 -35.35 7.78 0.79
N GLY A 365 -36.10 8.90 0.69
CA GLY A 365 -37.26 9.17 1.53
C GLY A 365 -36.97 9.13 3.04
N PRO A 366 -37.99 9.37 3.89
CA PRO A 366 -37.84 9.34 5.34
C PRO A 366 -38.03 7.96 5.97
N ASN A 367 -38.62 7.00 5.25
CA ASN A 367 -38.89 5.67 5.78
C ASN A 367 -37.64 4.78 5.70
N LEU A 368 -36.86 4.75 6.78
CA LEU A 368 -35.62 3.96 6.87
C LEU A 368 -35.82 2.44 6.83
N LYS A 369 -37.06 1.94 6.88
CA LYS A 369 -37.36 0.50 6.68
C LYS A 369 -37.40 0.12 5.19
N LYS A 370 -37.62 1.09 4.28
CA LYS A 370 -37.56 0.86 2.83
C LYS A 370 -36.11 0.82 2.38
N THR A 371 -35.75 -0.21 1.62
CA THR A 371 -34.43 -0.32 0.99
C THR A 371 -34.38 0.47 -0.32
N PHE A 372 -33.23 1.06 -0.62
CA PHE A 372 -32.94 1.69 -1.91
C PHE A 372 -31.52 1.30 -2.34
N ASP A 373 -31.21 1.44 -3.64
CA ASP A 373 -29.84 1.21 -4.12
C ASP A 373 -28.98 2.47 -3.91
N VAL A 374 -27.92 2.36 -3.10
CA VAL A 374 -26.98 3.48 -2.84
C VAL A 374 -26.30 3.98 -4.11
N ARG A 375 -26.23 3.18 -5.17
CA ARG A 375 -25.73 3.61 -6.50
C ARG A 375 -26.54 4.76 -7.07
N GLU A 376 -27.83 4.85 -6.75
CA GLU A 376 -28.70 5.96 -7.18
C GLU A 376 -28.30 7.28 -6.52
N VAL A 377 -27.78 7.23 -5.28
CA VAL A 377 -27.18 8.42 -4.64
C VAL A 377 -25.85 8.76 -5.29
N ILE A 378 -24.99 7.76 -5.51
CA ILE A 378 -23.66 7.94 -6.15
C ILE A 378 -23.80 8.59 -7.52
N ALA A 379 -24.72 8.11 -8.35
CA ALA A 379 -24.96 8.61 -9.71
C ALA A 379 -25.31 10.11 -9.76
N ARG A 380 -25.81 10.70 -8.67
CA ARG A 380 -26.22 12.12 -8.60
C ARG A 380 -25.20 13.03 -7.93
N ILE A 381 -24.11 12.46 -7.39
CA ILE A 381 -23.05 13.24 -6.72
C ILE A 381 -21.70 13.19 -7.43
N VAL A 382 -21.45 12.19 -8.29
CA VAL A 382 -20.16 12.01 -8.99
C VAL A 382 -20.18 12.57 -10.42
N ASP A 383 -19.01 12.97 -10.90
CA ASP A 383 -18.82 13.60 -12.21
C ASP A 383 -19.25 12.67 -13.35
N GLY A 384 -20.11 13.15 -14.24
CA GLY A 384 -20.66 12.37 -15.35
C GLY A 384 -21.41 11.10 -14.93
N SER A 385 -21.81 10.99 -13.65
CA SER A 385 -22.39 9.78 -13.06
C SER A 385 -21.51 8.52 -13.21
N ARG A 386 -20.20 8.67 -13.41
CA ARG A 386 -19.26 7.56 -13.65
C ARG A 386 -18.77 6.94 -12.35
N PHE A 387 -18.85 5.62 -12.26
CA PHE A 387 -18.45 4.87 -11.07
C PHE A 387 -17.82 3.53 -11.44
N ASP A 388 -16.55 3.35 -11.07
CA ASP A 388 -15.82 2.10 -11.25
C ASP A 388 -16.01 1.20 -10.03
N GLU A 389 -17.00 0.32 -10.10
CA GLU A 389 -17.41 -0.51 -8.97
C GLU A 389 -16.41 -1.64 -8.70
N PHE A 390 -15.73 -1.56 -7.55
CA PHE A 390 -14.81 -2.57 -7.06
C PHE A 390 -15.57 -3.73 -6.42
N LYS A 391 -15.20 -4.97 -6.78
CA LYS A 391 -15.80 -6.21 -6.25
C LYS A 391 -17.34 -6.18 -6.33
N LYS A 392 -17.89 -5.76 -7.47
CA LYS A 392 -19.34 -5.65 -7.72
C LYS A 392 -20.16 -6.88 -7.30
N ARG A 393 -19.61 -8.09 -7.50
CA ARG A 393 -20.26 -9.39 -7.24
C ARG A 393 -19.84 -10.09 -5.93
N TYR A 394 -19.26 -9.37 -4.99
CA TYR A 394 -18.80 -9.91 -3.70
C TYR A 394 -19.10 -8.91 -2.59
N GLY A 395 -19.69 -9.33 -1.47
CA GLY A 395 -20.12 -8.41 -0.40
C GLY A 395 -21.03 -7.30 -0.93
N GLU A 396 -22.10 -7.65 -1.64
CA GLU A 396 -22.94 -6.71 -2.40
C GLU A 396 -23.69 -5.70 -1.51
N THR A 397 -23.84 -6.01 -0.22
CA THR A 397 -24.40 -5.11 0.80
C THR A 397 -23.47 -3.95 1.17
N LEU A 398 -22.22 -3.95 0.72
CA LEU A 398 -21.31 -2.81 0.76
C LEU A 398 -20.82 -2.49 -0.66
N VAL A 399 -21.34 -1.42 -1.25
CA VAL A 399 -20.91 -0.92 -2.55
C VAL A 399 -19.60 -0.16 -2.36
N THR A 400 -18.59 -0.51 -3.17
CA THR A 400 -17.28 0.16 -3.13
C THR A 400 -16.84 0.49 -4.55
N GLY A 401 -16.20 1.63 -4.77
CA GLY A 401 -15.70 1.97 -6.10
C GLY A 401 -15.07 3.34 -6.19
N PHE A 402 -14.44 3.61 -7.34
CA PHE A 402 -13.76 4.87 -7.60
C PHE A 402 -14.65 5.81 -8.43
N ALA A 403 -14.57 7.11 -8.14
CA ALA A 403 -15.24 8.16 -8.88
C ALA A 403 -14.47 9.48 -8.79
N CYS A 404 -15.01 10.52 -9.41
CA CYS A 404 -14.56 11.90 -9.25
C CYS A 404 -15.70 12.79 -8.76
N ILE A 405 -15.38 13.78 -7.92
CA ILE A 405 -16.30 14.86 -7.51
C ILE A 405 -15.57 16.19 -7.72
N TYR A 406 -16.08 17.04 -8.61
CA TYR A 406 -15.42 18.28 -9.04
C TYR A 406 -13.96 18.03 -9.47
N GLY A 407 -13.74 16.99 -10.28
CA GLY A 407 -12.43 16.59 -10.81
C GLY A 407 -11.53 15.86 -9.80
N ARG A 408 -11.91 15.78 -8.52
CA ARG A 408 -11.10 15.15 -7.46
C ARG A 408 -11.45 13.67 -7.35
N ARG A 409 -10.45 12.80 -7.46
CA ARG A 409 -10.65 11.36 -7.31
C ARG A 409 -11.04 11.01 -5.87
N VAL A 410 -12.02 10.12 -5.72
CA VAL A 410 -12.53 9.64 -4.43
C VAL A 410 -12.79 8.14 -4.48
N GLY A 411 -12.52 7.44 -3.39
CA GLY A 411 -12.97 6.07 -3.14
C GLY A 411 -14.23 6.09 -2.29
N ILE A 412 -15.32 5.54 -2.80
CA ILE A 412 -16.64 5.57 -2.14
C ILE A 412 -16.92 4.21 -1.51
N LEU A 413 -17.42 4.21 -0.27
CA LEU A 413 -18.02 3.06 0.40
C LEU A 413 -19.46 3.42 0.79
N GLY A 414 -20.45 2.72 0.24
CA GLY A 414 -21.87 2.96 0.50
C GLY A 414 -22.61 1.71 0.96
N ASN A 415 -23.44 1.82 1.98
CA ASN A 415 -24.23 0.69 2.46
C ASN A 415 -25.44 0.42 1.56
N ASN A 416 -25.66 -0.85 1.24
CA ASN A 416 -26.80 -1.34 0.49
C ASN A 416 -27.54 -2.47 1.23
N GLY A 417 -27.39 -2.51 2.56
CA GLY A 417 -27.88 -3.56 3.44
C GLY A 417 -27.05 -3.71 4.71
N VAL A 418 -27.30 -4.79 5.46
CA VAL A 418 -26.49 -5.17 6.64
C VAL A 418 -25.07 -5.59 6.24
N LEU A 419 -24.09 -5.42 7.11
CA LEU A 419 -22.72 -5.86 6.83
C LEU A 419 -22.51 -7.35 7.15
N PHE A 420 -22.07 -8.09 6.15
CA PHE A 420 -21.59 -9.48 6.28
C PHE A 420 -20.05 -9.55 6.32
N SER A 421 -19.50 -10.75 6.58
CA SER A 421 -18.05 -10.98 6.65
C SER A 421 -17.33 -10.60 5.34
N ASP A 422 -17.93 -10.95 4.20
CA ASP A 422 -17.43 -10.63 2.87
C ASP A 422 -17.47 -9.11 2.60
N SER A 423 -18.52 -8.42 3.06
CA SER A 423 -18.64 -6.96 3.00
C SER A 423 -17.52 -6.29 3.79
N ALA A 424 -17.24 -6.76 4.99
CA ALA A 424 -16.16 -6.21 5.82
C ALA A 424 -14.78 -6.45 5.22
N LEU A 425 -14.52 -7.65 4.67
CA LEU A 425 -13.29 -7.97 3.94
C LEU A 425 -13.12 -7.13 2.67
N LYS A 426 -14.21 -6.91 1.93
CA LYS A 426 -14.24 -6.03 0.75
C LYS A 426 -13.90 -4.59 1.14
N GLY A 427 -14.55 -4.05 2.17
CA GLY A 427 -14.32 -2.70 2.64
C GLY A 427 -12.88 -2.49 3.13
N ALA A 428 -12.34 -3.44 3.91
CA ALA A 428 -10.94 -3.39 4.37
C ALA A 428 -9.95 -3.34 3.20
N HIS A 429 -10.06 -4.26 2.24
CA HIS A 429 -9.19 -4.28 1.06
C HIS A 429 -9.36 -3.00 0.21
N PHE A 430 -10.58 -2.50 0.04
CA PHE A 430 -10.80 -1.26 -0.72
C PHE A 430 -10.15 -0.03 -0.05
N ILE A 431 -10.21 0.05 1.28
CA ILE A 431 -9.52 1.09 2.04
C ILE A 431 -8.01 0.97 1.89
N GLU A 432 -7.44 -0.25 1.93
CA GLU A 432 -6.01 -0.48 1.68
C GLU A 432 -5.59 0.05 0.31
N LEU A 433 -6.37 -0.24 -0.74
CA LEU A 433 -6.13 0.28 -2.09
C LEU A 433 -6.16 1.81 -2.16
N CYS A 434 -7.15 2.43 -1.52
CA CYS A 434 -7.25 3.89 -1.47
C CYS A 434 -6.07 4.50 -0.71
N CYS A 435 -5.67 3.91 0.41
CA CYS A 435 -4.52 4.34 1.19
C CYS A 435 -3.21 4.23 0.41
N GLN A 436 -2.99 3.11 -0.28
CA GLN A 436 -1.81 2.90 -1.14
C GLN A 436 -1.72 3.94 -2.25
N ARG A 437 -2.87 4.30 -2.84
CA ARG A 437 -2.98 5.25 -3.96
C ARG A 437 -3.17 6.70 -3.53
N ARG A 438 -3.20 6.98 -2.21
CA ARG A 438 -3.47 8.31 -1.64
C ARG A 438 -4.80 8.92 -2.10
N ILE A 439 -5.83 8.10 -2.24
CA ILE A 439 -7.16 8.51 -2.67
C ILE A 439 -8.02 8.80 -1.42
N PRO A 440 -8.64 10.00 -1.30
CA PRO A 440 -9.62 10.30 -0.27
C PRO A 440 -10.79 9.30 -0.24
N LEU A 441 -11.34 9.06 0.95
CA LEU A 441 -12.44 8.14 1.19
C LEU A 441 -13.74 8.89 1.49
N LEU A 442 -14.84 8.49 0.85
CA LEU A 442 -16.20 8.94 1.14
C LEU A 442 -17.05 7.77 1.64
N PHE A 443 -17.63 7.91 2.82
CA PHE A 443 -18.54 6.94 3.42
C PHE A 443 -19.98 7.43 3.32
N LEU A 444 -20.84 6.68 2.64
CA LEU A 444 -22.28 6.92 2.58
C LEU A 444 -23.00 5.95 3.54
N GLN A 445 -23.35 6.45 4.73
CA GLN A 445 -23.93 5.61 5.78
C GLN A 445 -25.43 5.42 5.61
N ASN A 446 -25.82 4.18 5.44
CA ASN A 446 -27.19 3.68 5.59
C ASN A 446 -27.16 2.26 6.16
N ILE A 447 -26.73 2.15 7.42
CA ILE A 447 -26.36 0.89 8.06
C ILE A 447 -27.18 0.62 9.32
N THR A 448 -27.80 -0.56 9.36
CA THR A 448 -28.55 -1.09 10.51
C THR A 448 -27.70 -1.96 11.45
N GLY A 449 -26.53 -2.41 10.99
CA GLY A 449 -25.57 -3.18 11.78
C GLY A 449 -24.89 -4.30 10.98
N PHE A 450 -24.24 -5.20 11.69
CA PHE A 450 -23.70 -6.43 11.12
C PHE A 450 -24.75 -7.55 11.16
N MET A 451 -24.61 -8.55 10.28
CA MET A 451 -25.42 -9.76 10.37
C MET A 451 -25.17 -10.48 11.70
N VAL A 452 -26.23 -11.01 12.30
CA VAL A 452 -26.21 -11.71 13.59
C VAL A 452 -26.64 -13.17 13.40
N GLY A 453 -26.22 -14.04 14.32
CA GLY A 453 -26.58 -15.46 14.34
C GLY A 453 -25.36 -16.37 14.46
N ARG A 454 -25.59 -17.63 14.86
CA ARG A 454 -24.52 -18.60 15.10
C ARG A 454 -23.59 -18.75 13.89
N ASP A 455 -24.15 -18.83 12.68
CA ASP A 455 -23.37 -19.05 11.47
C ASP A 455 -22.49 -17.84 11.12
N ALA A 456 -22.99 -16.62 11.36
CA ALA A 456 -22.21 -15.39 11.19
C ALA A 456 -21.05 -15.34 12.20
N GLU A 457 -21.33 -15.66 13.48
CA GLU A 457 -20.32 -15.68 14.54
C GLU A 457 -19.25 -16.76 14.30
N ALA A 458 -19.67 -17.99 14.01
CA ALA A 458 -18.77 -19.10 13.68
C ALA A 458 -17.96 -18.82 12.40
N GLY A 459 -18.59 -18.17 11.41
CA GLY A 459 -17.94 -17.67 10.20
C GLY A 459 -17.00 -16.47 10.43
N GLY A 460 -16.86 -16.01 11.67
CA GLY A 460 -15.90 -14.98 12.05
C GLY A 460 -16.33 -13.55 11.75
N ILE A 461 -17.63 -13.23 11.75
CA ILE A 461 -18.13 -11.87 11.51
C ILE A 461 -17.41 -10.82 12.36
N ALA A 462 -17.12 -11.13 13.63
CA ALA A 462 -16.35 -10.26 14.51
C ALA A 462 -14.92 -9.99 14.02
N LYS A 463 -14.16 -11.03 13.61
CA LYS A 463 -12.78 -10.85 13.11
C LYS A 463 -12.74 -10.20 11.73
N HIS A 464 -13.80 -10.31 10.93
CA HIS A 464 -13.92 -9.65 9.64
C HIS A 464 -14.33 -8.19 9.79
N GLY A 465 -15.32 -7.89 10.63
CA GLY A 465 -15.66 -6.53 11.05
C GLY A 465 -14.48 -5.79 11.68
N ALA A 466 -13.68 -6.47 12.52
CA ALA A 466 -12.46 -5.90 13.09
C ALA A 466 -11.45 -5.45 12.02
N LYS A 467 -11.30 -6.18 10.90
CA LYS A 467 -10.41 -5.75 9.80
C LYS A 467 -10.90 -4.44 9.17
N LEU A 468 -12.20 -4.33 8.91
CA LEU A 468 -12.78 -3.09 8.38
C LEU A 468 -12.50 -1.92 9.33
N VAL A 469 -12.78 -2.10 10.63
CA VAL A 469 -12.57 -1.06 11.65
C VAL A 469 -11.09 -0.70 11.79
N THR A 470 -10.17 -1.67 11.76
CA THR A 470 -8.72 -1.42 11.74
C THR A 470 -8.32 -0.61 10.51
N ALA A 471 -8.85 -0.94 9.34
CA ALA A 471 -8.56 -0.21 8.10
C ALA A 471 -9.04 1.25 8.19
N VAL A 472 -10.28 1.48 8.65
CA VAL A 472 -10.87 2.82 8.84
C VAL A 472 -10.08 3.66 9.85
N ALA A 473 -9.72 3.06 10.99
CA ALA A 473 -9.00 3.74 12.06
C ALA A 473 -7.58 4.16 11.63
N CYS A 474 -6.87 3.29 10.93
CA CYS A 474 -5.48 3.55 10.55
C CYS A 474 -5.33 4.40 9.28
N ALA A 475 -6.34 4.44 8.40
CA ALA A 475 -6.31 5.20 7.16
C ALA A 475 -6.00 6.69 7.41
N ARG A 476 -4.92 7.18 6.77
CA ARG A 476 -4.43 8.56 6.87
C ARG A 476 -4.78 9.43 5.65
N VAL A 477 -5.39 8.84 4.63
CA VAL A 477 -6.06 9.61 3.56
C VAL A 477 -7.24 10.39 4.15
N PRO A 478 -7.64 11.53 3.56
CA PRO A 478 -8.82 12.24 4.02
C PRO A 478 -10.05 11.35 4.00
N LYS A 479 -10.79 11.31 5.10
CA LYS A 479 -12.05 10.57 5.24
C LYS A 479 -13.19 11.56 5.40
N ILE A 480 -14.25 11.44 4.61
CA ILE A 480 -15.48 12.23 4.70
C ILE A 480 -16.65 11.28 4.87
N THR A 481 -17.58 11.60 5.76
CA THR A 481 -18.75 10.78 6.03
C THR A 481 -20.02 11.57 5.77
N LEU A 482 -20.97 10.96 5.05
CA LEU A 482 -22.32 11.49 4.85
C LEU A 482 -23.33 10.42 5.29
N VAL A 483 -24.11 10.73 6.33
CA VAL A 483 -25.19 9.85 6.80
C VAL A 483 -26.44 10.14 6.00
N VAL A 484 -26.78 9.23 5.09
CA VAL A 484 -27.94 9.36 4.18
C VAL A 484 -29.18 8.62 4.69
N GLY A 485 -29.02 7.72 5.67
CA GLY A 485 -30.11 6.96 6.27
C GLY A 485 -29.80 6.54 7.71
N GLY A 486 -29.82 5.23 7.99
CA GLY A 486 -29.49 4.71 9.32
C GLY A 486 -27.99 4.75 9.65
N SER A 487 -27.65 5.00 10.90
CA SER A 487 -26.31 4.84 11.46
C SER A 487 -26.41 4.17 12.83
N TYR A 488 -26.46 2.84 12.81
CA TYR A 488 -26.74 2.04 14.01
C TYR A 488 -25.57 1.15 14.42
N GLY A 489 -25.32 1.11 15.74
CA GLY A 489 -24.42 0.15 16.40
C GLY A 489 -23.02 0.06 15.79
N ALA A 490 -22.49 -1.17 15.68
CA ALA A 490 -21.16 -1.40 15.12
C ALA A 490 -21.02 -0.99 13.65
N GLY A 491 -22.13 -0.82 12.92
CA GLY A 491 -22.13 -0.30 11.55
C GLY A 491 -21.60 1.14 11.48
N ASN A 492 -21.96 1.97 12.46
CA ASN A 492 -21.42 3.33 12.59
C ASN A 492 -19.88 3.32 12.64
N PHE A 493 -19.30 2.35 13.35
CA PHE A 493 -17.85 2.23 13.51
C PHE A 493 -17.17 1.80 12.21
N GLY A 494 -17.68 0.74 11.58
CA GLY A 494 -17.13 0.21 10.31
C GLY A 494 -17.24 1.18 9.14
N MET A 495 -18.16 2.16 9.22
CA MET A 495 -18.39 3.15 8.16
C MET A 495 -17.86 4.55 8.51
N CYS A 496 -16.87 4.66 9.40
CA CYS A 496 -16.22 5.93 9.76
C CYS A 496 -17.15 6.96 10.41
N GLY A 497 -17.87 6.55 11.45
CA GLY A 497 -18.62 7.45 12.34
C GLY A 497 -17.70 8.40 13.12
N ARG A 498 -18.29 9.26 13.96
CA ARG A 498 -17.60 10.38 14.62
C ARG A 498 -16.31 10.01 15.36
N ALA A 499 -16.27 8.83 16.00
CA ALA A 499 -15.13 8.35 16.76
C ALA A 499 -13.90 7.97 15.91
N TYR A 500 -14.05 7.87 14.58
CA TYR A 500 -12.98 7.47 13.66
C TYR A 500 -12.34 8.66 12.93
N SER A 501 -12.58 9.86 13.46
CA SER A 501 -12.04 11.14 13.00
C SER A 501 -12.13 11.33 11.48
N PRO A 502 -13.35 11.31 10.89
CA PRO A 502 -13.51 11.86 9.56
C PRO A 502 -13.20 13.37 9.60
N ARG A 503 -12.56 13.89 8.53
CA ARG A 503 -12.30 15.32 8.35
C ARG A 503 -13.60 16.12 8.47
N PHE A 504 -14.66 15.57 7.89
CA PHE A 504 -16.01 16.10 7.95
C PHE A 504 -17.03 14.96 8.06
N LEU A 505 -18.05 15.14 8.90
CA LEU A 505 -19.21 14.25 8.99
C LEU A 505 -20.49 15.07 8.84
N PHE A 506 -21.31 14.80 7.83
CA PHE A 506 -22.60 15.45 7.63
C PHE A 506 -23.75 14.46 7.74
N MET A 507 -24.95 14.97 8.01
CA MET A 507 -26.18 14.16 8.05
C MET A 507 -27.23 14.73 7.11
N TRP A 508 -28.09 13.87 6.58
CA TRP A 508 -29.34 14.30 5.94
C TRP A 508 -30.48 14.45 6.95
N PRO A 509 -31.56 15.19 6.62
CA PRO A 509 -32.67 15.47 7.54
C PRO A 509 -33.48 14.22 7.91
N ASN A 510 -33.46 13.19 7.07
CA ASN A 510 -34.13 11.90 7.33
C ASN A 510 -33.28 10.93 8.16
N ALA A 511 -31.98 11.18 8.30
CA ALA A 511 -31.06 10.23 8.91
C ALA A 511 -31.43 9.92 10.37
N ARG A 512 -30.97 8.79 10.89
CA ARG A 512 -31.09 8.42 12.31
C ARG A 512 -29.81 7.80 12.82
N ILE A 513 -29.39 8.17 14.03
CA ILE A 513 -28.16 7.68 14.64
C ILE A 513 -28.39 7.23 16.07
N SER A 514 -28.06 5.98 16.40
CA SER A 514 -28.17 5.48 17.78
C SER A 514 -27.41 4.15 17.95
N VAL A 515 -27.34 3.66 19.18
CA VAL A 515 -26.66 2.38 19.47
C VAL A 515 -27.34 1.17 18.80
N MET A 516 -28.66 1.22 18.62
CA MET A 516 -29.47 0.24 17.89
C MET A 516 -30.85 0.84 17.60
N GLY A 517 -31.68 0.21 16.77
CA GLY A 517 -33.04 0.70 16.51
C GLY A 517 -33.91 0.69 17.77
N GLY A 518 -34.77 1.71 17.96
CA GLY A 518 -35.61 1.84 19.16
C GLY A 518 -36.51 0.63 19.42
N GLU A 519 -37.15 0.11 18.36
CA GLU A 519 -37.96 -1.12 18.40
C GLU A 519 -37.11 -2.34 18.86
N GLN A 520 -35.86 -2.44 18.41
CA GLN A 520 -34.95 -3.51 18.81
C GLN A 520 -34.58 -3.40 20.30
N ALA A 521 -34.23 -2.20 20.76
CA ALA A 521 -33.91 -1.94 22.17
C ALA A 521 -35.10 -2.26 23.09
N ALA A 522 -36.29 -1.81 22.72
CA ALA A 522 -37.52 -2.05 23.45
C ALA A 522 -37.86 -3.55 23.53
N ASN A 523 -37.70 -4.28 22.42
CA ASN A 523 -37.90 -5.73 22.38
C ASN A 523 -36.91 -6.50 23.27
N VAL A 524 -35.63 -6.14 23.25
CA VAL A 524 -34.60 -6.78 24.11
C VAL A 524 -34.91 -6.55 25.59
N LEU A 525 -35.23 -5.33 25.98
CA LEU A 525 -35.55 -5.00 27.38
C LEU A 525 -36.83 -5.70 27.85
N ALA A 526 -37.85 -5.77 26.99
CA ALA A 526 -39.06 -6.54 27.25
C ALA A 526 -38.77 -8.03 27.46
N GLN A 527 -37.93 -8.63 26.63
CA GLN A 527 -37.56 -10.04 26.73
C GLN A 527 -36.78 -10.34 28.04
N VAL A 528 -35.80 -9.49 28.39
CA VAL A 528 -35.05 -9.63 29.65
C VAL A 528 -35.99 -9.54 30.87
N GLN A 529 -36.94 -8.61 30.84
CA GLN A 529 -37.91 -8.45 31.92
C GLN A 529 -38.87 -9.64 32.01
N ARG A 530 -39.33 -10.18 30.87
CA ARG A 530 -40.14 -11.41 30.81
C ARG A 530 -39.38 -12.59 31.41
N ASP A 531 -38.11 -12.78 31.05
CA ASP A 531 -37.29 -13.89 31.56
C ASP A 531 -37.02 -13.76 33.06
N ARG A 532 -36.79 -12.53 33.55
CA ARG A 532 -36.68 -12.26 34.99
C ARG A 532 -37.97 -12.59 35.73
N ARG A 533 -39.12 -12.12 35.24
CA ARG A 533 -40.43 -12.40 35.86
C ARG A 533 -40.76 -13.89 35.87
N LYS A 534 -40.42 -14.60 34.79
CA LYS A 534 -40.54 -16.06 34.69
C LYS A 534 -39.68 -16.77 35.74
N ARG A 535 -38.44 -16.33 35.98
CA ARG A 535 -37.57 -16.85 37.06
C ARG A 535 -38.12 -16.54 38.46
N GLU A 536 -38.78 -15.40 38.64
CA GLU A 536 -39.45 -15.00 39.89
C GLU A 536 -40.84 -15.65 40.07
N GLY A 537 -41.30 -16.50 39.13
CA GLY A 537 -42.61 -17.13 39.18
C GLY A 537 -43.80 -16.17 39.00
N LYS A 538 -43.57 -14.96 38.47
CA LYS A 538 -44.60 -13.92 38.26
C LYS A 538 -45.10 -13.92 36.82
N SER A 539 -46.38 -13.62 36.62
CA SER A 539 -46.96 -13.38 35.30
C SER A 539 -46.48 -12.04 34.71
N TRP A 540 -46.48 -11.96 33.38
CA TRP A 540 -46.15 -10.75 32.62
C TRP A 540 -47.16 -10.60 31.49
N SER A 541 -47.95 -9.53 31.54
CA SER A 541 -49.01 -9.26 30.56
C SER A 541 -48.51 -8.46 29.35
N ASP A 542 -49.23 -8.55 28.24
CA ASP A 542 -48.93 -7.77 27.03
C ASP A 542 -49.08 -6.26 27.25
N GLU A 543 -49.92 -5.85 28.19
CA GLU A 543 -50.11 -4.44 28.55
C GLU A 543 -48.93 -3.89 29.35
N GLU A 544 -48.37 -4.68 30.26
CA GLU A 544 -47.10 -4.35 30.94
C GLU A 544 -45.94 -4.27 29.95
N GLU A 545 -45.91 -5.17 28.97
CA GLU A 545 -44.92 -5.15 27.89
C GLU A 545 -45.01 -3.85 27.07
N LYS A 546 -46.21 -3.48 26.61
CA LYS A 546 -46.42 -2.23 25.86
C LYS A 546 -46.07 -0.98 26.68
N LYS A 547 -46.43 -0.96 27.97
CA LYS A 547 -46.09 0.15 28.89
C LYS A 547 -44.57 0.29 29.08
N LEU A 548 -43.83 -0.80 29.04
CA LEU A 548 -42.36 -0.79 29.09
C LEU A 548 -41.75 -0.31 27.76
N LYS A 549 -42.22 -0.84 26.62
CA LYS A 549 -41.64 -0.58 25.30
C LYS A 549 -41.81 0.86 24.82
N ARG A 550 -43.01 1.42 24.95
CA ARG A 550 -43.33 2.76 24.42
C ARG A 550 -42.37 3.88 24.84
N PRO A 551 -42.05 4.09 26.14
CA PRO A 551 -41.13 5.15 26.53
C PRO A 551 -39.69 4.93 26.00
N ILE A 552 -39.28 3.67 25.79
CA ILE A 552 -37.97 3.35 25.20
C ILE A 552 -37.96 3.73 23.72
N GLU A 553 -38.99 3.33 22.97
CA GLU A 553 -39.11 3.67 21.54
C GLU A 553 -39.15 5.19 21.33
N GLU A 554 -39.92 5.91 22.13
CA GLU A 554 -39.99 7.38 22.11
C GLU A 554 -38.65 8.04 22.43
N SER A 555 -37.92 7.53 23.42
CA SER A 555 -36.59 8.04 23.78
C SER A 555 -35.59 7.85 22.65
N PHE A 556 -35.56 6.67 22.02
CA PHE A 556 -34.66 6.36 20.92
C PHE A 556 -34.99 7.13 19.65
N GLU A 557 -36.26 7.38 19.34
CA GLU A 557 -36.64 8.23 18.21
C GLU A 557 -36.20 9.68 18.44
N ARG A 558 -36.43 10.22 19.64
CA ARG A 558 -36.02 11.58 20.01
C ARG A 558 -34.50 11.75 19.97
N GLU A 559 -33.76 10.84 20.59
CA GLU A 559 -32.30 10.91 20.70
C GLU A 559 -31.59 10.51 19.41
N GLY A 560 -32.24 9.72 18.56
CA GLY A 560 -31.75 9.36 17.24
C GLY A 560 -32.03 10.39 16.16
N HIS A 561 -32.87 11.39 16.43
CA HIS A 561 -33.21 12.46 15.50
C HIS A 561 -31.97 13.30 15.13
N PRO A 562 -31.80 13.73 13.86
CA PRO A 562 -30.59 14.45 13.44
C PRO A 562 -30.44 15.80 14.17
N TYR A 563 -31.55 16.42 14.58
CA TYR A 563 -31.50 17.66 15.39
C TYR A 563 -30.88 17.43 16.77
N PHE A 564 -31.15 16.27 17.40
CA PHE A 564 -30.56 15.92 18.68
C PHE A 564 -29.04 15.69 18.56
N ALA A 565 -28.64 14.99 17.50
CA ALA A 565 -27.25 14.69 17.16
C ALA A 565 -26.45 15.97 16.83
N SER A 566 -26.99 16.82 15.95
CA SER A 566 -26.31 18.04 15.49
C SER A 566 -26.24 19.11 16.58
N ALA A 567 -27.25 19.17 17.47
CA ALA A 567 -27.18 19.99 18.68
C ALA A 567 -25.97 19.67 19.55
N ARG A 568 -25.55 18.39 19.56
CA ARG A 568 -24.45 17.85 20.38
C ARG A 568 -23.16 17.65 19.59
N LEU A 569 -23.08 18.11 18.34
CA LEU A 569 -21.89 17.99 17.49
C LEU A 569 -21.43 16.54 17.27
N TRP A 570 -22.38 15.62 17.08
CA TRP A 570 -22.08 14.27 16.59
C TRP A 570 -21.75 14.28 15.09
N ASP A 571 -22.31 15.27 14.40
CA ASP A 571 -22.02 15.70 13.03
C ASP A 571 -21.53 17.14 13.00
N ASP A 572 -21.04 17.57 11.84
CA ASP A 572 -20.60 18.91 11.52
C ASP A 572 -21.71 19.73 10.84
N GLY A 573 -22.93 19.20 10.72
CA GLY A 573 -24.09 19.87 10.16
C GLY A 573 -25.05 18.93 9.43
N ILE A 574 -26.31 19.32 9.42
CA ILE A 574 -27.34 18.70 8.59
C ILE A 574 -27.40 19.46 7.27
N ILE A 575 -27.36 18.75 6.16
CA ILE A 575 -27.36 19.34 4.83
C ILE A 575 -28.60 18.90 4.05
N ASP A 576 -29.05 19.78 3.16
CA ASP A 576 -30.04 19.44 2.15
C ASP A 576 -29.48 18.32 1.23
N PRO A 577 -30.19 17.20 1.02
CA PRO A 577 -29.74 16.13 0.14
C PRO A 577 -29.25 16.59 -1.22
N LYS A 578 -29.92 17.58 -1.85
CA LYS A 578 -29.51 18.08 -3.18
C LYS A 578 -28.14 18.78 -3.16
N ASP A 579 -27.74 19.32 -2.01
CA ASP A 579 -26.48 20.06 -1.85
C ASP A 579 -25.29 19.14 -1.56
N SER A 580 -25.51 17.83 -1.42
CA SER A 580 -24.48 16.84 -1.08
C SER A 580 -23.24 16.95 -1.98
N ARG A 581 -23.42 17.03 -3.31
CA ARG A 581 -22.29 17.18 -4.26
C ARG A 581 -21.46 18.41 -3.94
N ARG A 582 -22.11 19.57 -3.78
CA ARG A 582 -21.47 20.87 -3.49
C ARG A 582 -20.71 20.84 -2.17
N VAL A 583 -21.35 20.36 -1.11
CA VAL A 583 -20.76 20.25 0.24
C VAL A 583 -19.54 19.31 0.23
N LEU A 584 -19.67 18.14 -0.40
CA LEU A 584 -18.56 17.19 -0.55
C LEU A 584 -17.42 17.79 -1.37
N GLY A 585 -17.72 18.55 -2.41
CA GLY A 585 -16.73 19.28 -3.20
C GLY A 585 -15.90 20.26 -2.37
N LEU A 586 -16.57 21.10 -1.56
CA LEU A 586 -15.92 22.05 -0.67
C LEU A 586 -15.09 21.36 0.41
N ALA A 587 -15.61 20.27 0.99
CA ALA A 587 -14.90 19.45 1.98
C ALA A 587 -13.65 18.77 1.38
N LEU A 588 -13.75 18.21 0.17
CA LEU A 588 -12.61 17.64 -0.55
C LEU A 588 -11.58 18.71 -0.91
N GLN A 589 -12.02 19.91 -1.31
CA GLN A 589 -11.14 21.04 -1.58
C GLN A 589 -10.35 21.43 -0.31
N ALA A 590 -11.04 21.59 0.82
CA ALA A 590 -10.39 21.90 2.10
C ALA A 590 -9.40 20.81 2.51
N ALA A 591 -9.79 19.54 2.42
CA ALA A 591 -8.92 18.40 2.71
C ALA A 591 -7.70 18.29 1.80
N SER A 592 -7.72 18.94 0.62
CA SER A 592 -6.60 18.96 -0.30
C SER A 592 -5.53 20.00 0.08
N SER A 593 -5.77 20.83 1.09
CA SER A 593 -4.80 21.81 1.57
C SER A 593 -3.74 21.20 2.48
N ALA A 594 -3.99 19.99 3.01
CA ALA A 594 -3.04 19.22 3.81
C ALA A 594 -2.38 18.08 3.00
N PRO A 595 -1.07 17.82 3.17
CA PRO A 595 -0.42 16.68 2.53
C PRO A 595 -0.97 15.36 3.05
N VAL A 596 -1.19 14.40 2.13
CA VAL A 596 -1.65 13.06 2.48
C VAL A 596 -0.50 12.29 3.16
N GLN A 597 -0.71 11.94 4.42
CA GLN A 597 0.26 11.18 5.21
C GLN A 597 0.28 9.70 4.79
N PRO A 598 1.44 9.02 4.86
CA PRO A 598 1.50 7.57 4.63
C PRO A 598 0.67 6.82 5.68
N THR A 599 -0.07 5.80 5.23
CA THR A 599 -0.86 4.96 6.12
C THR A 599 -0.03 3.79 6.63
N LYS A 600 -0.05 3.58 7.96
CA LYS A 600 0.49 2.37 8.60
C LYS A 600 -0.66 1.67 9.33
N PHE A 601 -1.05 0.50 8.84
CA PHE A 601 -2.09 -0.30 9.46
C PHE A 601 -1.62 -0.95 10.76
N GLY A 602 -2.55 -1.13 11.70
CA GLY A 602 -2.38 -2.04 12.82
C GLY A 602 -2.40 -3.51 12.36
N ILE A 603 -2.27 -4.43 13.31
CA ILE A 603 -2.30 -5.86 12.98
C ILE A 603 -3.71 -6.26 12.54
N PHE A 604 -3.84 -6.77 11.32
CA PHE A 604 -5.08 -7.41 10.88
C PHE A 604 -5.20 -8.80 11.50
N ARG A 605 -6.33 -9.07 12.18
CA ARG A 605 -6.62 -10.37 12.78
C ARG A 605 -6.99 -11.39 11.71
N MET A 606 -6.00 -12.05 11.12
CA MET A 606 -6.22 -13.07 10.08
C MET A 606 -6.76 -14.38 10.64
N ASP A 607 -7.39 -15.18 9.78
CA ASP A 607 -7.72 -16.56 10.07
C ASP A 607 -6.50 -17.42 9.76
N TYR A 608 -5.80 -17.87 10.80
CA TYR A 608 -4.61 -18.68 10.63
C TYR A 608 -4.88 -19.95 9.81
N GLY A 609 -6.05 -20.59 9.98
CA GLY A 609 -6.41 -21.79 9.22
C GLY A 609 -6.60 -21.52 7.73
N ALA A 610 -7.23 -20.39 7.38
CA ALA A 610 -7.40 -19.99 5.98
C ALA A 610 -6.06 -19.58 5.34
N GLU A 611 -5.20 -18.88 6.08
CA GLU A 611 -3.84 -18.54 5.63
C GLU A 611 -2.98 -19.79 5.43
N LEU A 612 -3.09 -20.78 6.32
CA LEU A 612 -2.42 -22.07 6.15
C LEU A 612 -2.96 -22.85 4.96
N SER A 613 -4.27 -22.85 4.74
CA SER A 613 -4.87 -23.48 3.55
C SER A 613 -4.37 -22.81 2.27
N ALA A 614 -4.43 -21.46 2.20
CA ALA A 614 -3.92 -20.69 1.06
C ALA A 614 -2.41 -20.87 0.87
N PHE A 615 -1.65 -21.00 1.97
CA PHE A 615 -0.23 -21.30 1.94
C PHE A 615 0.04 -22.70 1.39
N GLY A 616 -0.70 -23.72 1.83
CA GLY A 616 -0.66 -25.08 1.27
C GLY A 616 -0.91 -25.10 -0.24
N HIS A 617 -1.88 -24.32 -0.72
CA HIS A 617 -2.12 -24.15 -2.16
C HIS A 617 -0.96 -23.43 -2.87
N ARG A 618 -0.40 -22.37 -2.27
CA ARG A 618 0.73 -21.60 -2.84
C ARG A 618 1.99 -22.46 -3.00
N ILE A 619 2.24 -23.38 -2.06
CA ILE A 619 3.40 -24.26 -2.10
C ILE A 619 3.18 -25.51 -2.99
N GLY A 620 2.04 -25.59 -3.67
CA GLY A 620 1.68 -26.72 -4.53
C GLY A 620 1.47 -28.01 -3.74
N SER A 621 1.01 -27.91 -2.49
CA SER A 621 0.67 -29.05 -1.63
C SER A 621 -0.65 -28.80 -0.89
N PRO A 622 -1.78 -28.64 -1.63
CA PRO A 622 -3.09 -28.34 -1.06
C PRO A 622 -3.67 -29.48 -0.22
N ALA A 623 -3.14 -30.71 -0.39
CA ALA A 623 -3.53 -31.90 0.34
C ALA A 623 -2.91 -31.99 1.76
N ILE A 624 -2.00 -31.08 2.13
CA ILE A 624 -1.44 -31.08 3.49
C ILE A 624 -2.53 -30.67 4.47
N ASP A 625 -2.81 -31.56 5.42
CA ASP A 625 -3.71 -31.28 6.53
C ASP A 625 -3.29 -30.00 7.29
N SER A 626 -4.28 -29.17 7.62
CA SER A 626 -4.04 -27.88 8.29
C SER A 626 -3.35 -28.08 9.65
N GLY A 627 -3.68 -29.16 10.38
CA GLY A 627 -3.02 -29.50 11.65
C GLY A 627 -1.53 -29.78 11.49
N ARG A 628 -1.11 -30.44 10.40
CA ARG A 628 0.31 -30.67 10.09
C ARG A 628 1.04 -29.38 9.76
N LEU A 629 0.41 -28.44 9.05
CA LEU A 629 0.99 -27.12 8.77
C LEU A 629 1.11 -26.29 10.05
N VAL A 630 0.08 -26.29 10.91
CA VAL A 630 0.15 -25.64 12.24
C VAL A 630 1.34 -26.20 13.02
N ARG A 631 1.50 -27.53 13.07
CA ARG A 631 2.60 -28.19 13.77
C ARG A 631 3.96 -27.80 13.20
N ALA A 632 4.12 -27.79 11.88
CA ALA A 632 5.38 -27.41 11.23
C ALA A 632 5.78 -25.95 11.50
N LEU A 633 4.79 -25.07 11.64
CA LEU A 633 5.00 -23.62 11.76
C LEU A 633 4.91 -23.11 13.20
N THR A 634 4.74 -23.98 14.20
CA THR A 634 4.70 -23.59 15.61
C THR A 634 5.98 -24.00 16.32
N THR A 635 6.74 -23.02 16.84
CA THR A 635 8.00 -23.28 17.57
C THR A 635 7.75 -23.68 19.02
N GLU A 636 8.69 -24.41 19.59
CA GLU A 636 8.68 -24.77 21.02
C GLU A 636 8.63 -23.54 21.94
N SER A 637 9.31 -22.45 21.55
CA SER A 637 9.33 -21.19 22.31
C SER A 637 7.97 -20.54 22.50
N LEU A 638 6.98 -20.83 21.65
CA LEU A 638 5.61 -20.36 21.83
C LEU A 638 4.91 -21.07 23.00
N PHE A 639 5.20 -22.35 23.21
CA PHE A 639 4.56 -23.18 24.24
C PHE A 639 5.18 -22.95 25.62
N SER A 640 6.50 -22.77 25.71
CA SER A 640 7.20 -22.53 26.99
C SER A 640 6.81 -21.22 27.70
N ARG A 641 6.06 -20.34 27.01
CA ARG A 641 5.49 -19.11 27.58
C ARG A 641 4.06 -19.29 28.09
N ALA A 642 3.34 -20.32 27.62
CA ALA A 642 2.02 -20.69 28.14
C ALA A 642 2.14 -21.18 29.60
N ASP A 643 3.25 -21.83 29.94
CA ASP A 643 3.60 -22.26 31.29
C ASP A 643 3.71 -21.06 32.27
N VAL A 644 4.14 -19.89 31.77
CA VAL A 644 4.23 -18.63 32.55
C VAL A 644 2.87 -17.93 32.70
N LEU A 645 1.90 -18.23 31.84
CA LEU A 645 0.53 -17.69 31.92
C LEU A 645 -0.45 -18.62 32.65
N ALA A 646 -0.15 -19.93 32.70
CA ALA A 646 -0.91 -20.91 33.48
C ALA A 646 -0.80 -20.67 34.99
N ASP A 647 0.32 -20.11 35.46
CA ASP A 647 0.50 -19.73 36.89
C ASP A 647 -0.22 -18.41 37.27
N SER A 648 -0.74 -17.66 36.30
CA SER A 648 -1.35 -16.33 36.56
C SER A 648 -2.85 -16.22 36.26
N SER A 649 -3.50 -17.27 35.72
CA SER A 649 -4.95 -17.23 35.48
C SER A 649 -5.61 -18.59 35.67
N GLY A 650 -6.28 -18.77 36.83
CA GLY A 650 -7.01 -19.98 37.22
C GLY A 650 -8.29 -20.24 36.42
N ALA A 651 -8.21 -20.26 35.09
CA ALA A 651 -9.30 -20.65 34.20
C ALA A 651 -8.83 -21.83 33.34
N GLN A 652 -9.43 -23.01 33.54
CA GLN A 652 -9.16 -24.16 32.68
C GLN A 652 -9.78 -23.95 31.29
N PRO A 653 -9.02 -24.08 30.20
CA PRO A 653 -9.59 -24.09 28.85
C PRO A 653 -10.40 -25.37 28.60
N SER A 654 -11.45 -25.24 27.78
CA SER A 654 -12.37 -26.31 27.38
C SER A 654 -11.66 -27.49 26.71
N LYS A 655 -12.21 -28.70 26.87
CA LYS A 655 -11.63 -29.99 26.41
C LYS A 655 -11.36 -30.08 24.90
N GLU A 656 -11.93 -29.21 24.07
CA GLU A 656 -11.65 -29.18 22.62
C GLU A 656 -10.38 -28.38 22.27
N ASP A 657 -9.90 -27.49 23.15
CA ASP A 657 -8.66 -26.73 22.96
C ASP A 657 -7.39 -27.55 23.28
N GLN A 658 -7.53 -28.72 23.91
CA GLN A 658 -6.40 -29.58 24.31
C GLN A 658 -5.72 -30.28 23.13
N VAL A 659 -6.39 -30.40 21.98
CA VAL A 659 -5.83 -31.12 20.82
C VAL A 659 -4.86 -30.23 20.02
N ALA A 660 -4.97 -28.90 20.13
CA ALA A 660 -4.07 -27.95 19.47
C ALA A 660 -2.84 -27.56 20.33
N SER A 661 -2.80 -27.96 21.60
CA SER A 661 -1.79 -27.49 22.58
C SER A 661 -0.52 -28.34 22.67
N THR A 662 -0.37 -29.41 21.87
CA THR A 662 0.73 -30.39 22.02
C THR A 662 1.66 -30.55 20.82
N GLN A 663 1.45 -29.80 19.73
CA GLN A 663 2.15 -30.04 18.47
C GLN A 663 3.10 -28.89 18.13
N ASN A 664 4.34 -28.98 18.61
CA ASN A 664 5.45 -28.13 18.18
C ASN A 664 6.20 -28.75 16.99
N ASN A 665 7.06 -27.95 16.37
CA ASN A 665 7.84 -28.35 15.20
C ASN A 665 9.11 -29.16 15.53
N SER A 666 9.45 -29.36 16.80
CA SER A 666 10.72 -29.98 17.23
C SER A 666 10.92 -31.40 16.66
N GLU A 667 9.85 -32.20 16.59
CA GLU A 667 9.89 -33.56 16.04
C GLU A 667 10.06 -33.59 14.50
N LEU A 668 9.60 -32.53 13.82
CA LEU A 668 9.63 -32.44 12.35
C LEU A 668 10.96 -31.92 11.82
N ILE A 669 11.69 -31.12 12.61
CA ILE A 669 12.96 -30.51 12.19
C ILE A 669 14.01 -31.57 11.76
N PRO A 670 14.30 -32.63 12.54
CA PRO A 670 15.29 -33.63 12.13
C PRO A 670 14.84 -34.44 10.90
N LEU A 671 13.54 -34.68 10.77
CA LEU A 671 12.97 -35.41 9.63
C LEU A 671 13.13 -34.60 8.34
N GLY A 672 12.75 -33.33 8.35
CA GLY A 672 12.89 -32.45 7.20
C GLY A 672 14.33 -32.13 6.85
N GLY A 673 15.21 -31.99 7.86
CA GLY A 673 16.65 -31.84 7.67
C GLY A 673 17.29 -33.04 6.98
N ARG A 674 16.95 -34.27 7.41
CA ARG A 674 17.41 -35.51 6.73
C ARG A 674 16.86 -35.62 5.31
N LEU A 675 15.57 -35.34 5.10
CA LEU A 675 14.97 -35.36 3.77
C LEU A 675 15.68 -34.39 2.82
N LEU A 676 15.93 -33.15 3.27
CA LEU A 676 16.68 -32.17 2.50
C LEU A 676 18.09 -32.68 2.17
N TRP A 677 18.80 -33.22 3.16
CA TRP A 677 20.15 -33.77 2.99
C TRP A 677 20.22 -34.90 1.97
N ASP A 678 19.31 -35.87 2.06
CA ASP A 678 19.28 -37.03 1.17
C ASP A 678 18.96 -36.64 -0.28
N VAL A 679 18.01 -35.73 -0.46
CA VAL A 679 17.68 -35.19 -1.79
C VAL A 679 18.86 -34.40 -2.34
N LEU A 680 19.54 -33.58 -1.53
CA LEU A 680 20.70 -32.81 -1.97
C LEU A 680 21.86 -33.71 -2.37
N CYS A 681 22.23 -34.69 -1.55
CA CYS A 681 23.31 -35.63 -1.85
C CYS A 681 22.97 -36.49 -3.07
N GLY A 682 21.75 -37.02 -3.15
CA GLY A 682 21.29 -37.83 -4.28
C GLY A 682 21.34 -37.05 -5.60
N TYR A 683 20.91 -35.78 -5.60
CA TYR A 683 21.03 -34.93 -6.78
C TYR A 683 22.49 -34.62 -7.13
N LEU A 684 23.31 -34.26 -6.14
CA LEU A 684 24.71 -33.90 -6.39
C LEU A 684 25.47 -35.11 -6.95
N ARG A 685 25.19 -36.33 -6.47
CA ARG A 685 25.74 -37.57 -7.04
C ARG A 685 25.22 -37.86 -8.44
N TYR A 686 23.93 -37.62 -8.70
CA TYR A 686 23.38 -37.72 -10.06
C TYR A 686 24.04 -36.74 -11.04
N SER A 687 24.19 -35.48 -10.62
CA SER A 687 24.69 -34.40 -11.46
C SER A 687 26.21 -34.39 -11.59
N LEU A 688 26.91 -34.87 -10.57
CA LEU A 688 28.37 -34.97 -10.49
C LEU A 688 28.77 -36.41 -10.10
N PRO A 689 28.54 -37.41 -10.98
CA PRO A 689 28.76 -38.83 -10.65
C PRO A 689 30.23 -39.16 -10.36
N ASN A 690 31.15 -38.31 -10.80
CA ASN A 690 32.59 -38.48 -10.61
C ASN A 690 33.16 -37.55 -9.52
N ALA A 691 32.33 -36.73 -8.86
CA ALA A 691 32.80 -35.91 -7.75
C ALA A 691 33.06 -36.79 -6.53
N PRO A 692 34.17 -36.54 -5.80
CA PRO A 692 34.43 -37.27 -4.57
C PRO A 692 33.35 -36.99 -3.54
N GLU A 693 33.06 -37.98 -2.73
CA GLU A 693 32.00 -37.92 -1.72
C GLU A 693 32.21 -36.77 -0.72
N GLU A 694 33.45 -36.41 -0.39
CA GLU A 694 33.77 -35.29 0.49
C GLU A 694 33.35 -33.93 -0.11
N LEU A 695 33.49 -33.75 -1.43
CA LEU A 695 33.03 -32.55 -2.12
C LEU A 695 31.51 -32.47 -2.13
N ILE A 696 30.85 -33.60 -2.38
CA ILE A 696 29.38 -33.70 -2.39
C ILE A 696 28.81 -33.31 -1.01
N ARG A 697 29.39 -33.84 0.06
CA ARG A 697 28.99 -33.51 1.44
C ARG A 697 29.27 -32.05 1.78
N ALA A 698 30.41 -31.50 1.37
CA ALA A 698 30.74 -30.10 1.62
C ALA A 698 29.74 -29.13 0.94
N VAL A 699 29.38 -29.40 -0.32
CA VAL A 699 28.38 -28.61 -1.04
C VAL A 699 26.99 -28.78 -0.42
N ALA A 700 26.59 -30.01 -0.07
CA ALA A 700 25.32 -30.26 0.60
C ALA A 700 25.21 -29.53 1.96
N ASN A 701 26.29 -29.45 2.73
CA ASN A 701 26.35 -28.70 3.99
C ASN A 701 26.12 -27.20 3.78
N GLU A 702 26.75 -26.60 2.77
CA GLU A 702 26.58 -25.18 2.46
C GLU A 702 25.15 -24.87 1.99
N LEU A 703 24.59 -25.73 1.13
CA LEU A 703 23.21 -25.59 0.62
C LEU A 703 22.13 -25.82 1.68
N SER A 704 22.50 -26.39 2.83
CA SER A 704 21.61 -26.63 3.97
C SER A 704 21.92 -25.77 5.19
N ALA A 705 22.75 -24.73 5.01
CA ALA A 705 23.08 -23.77 6.06
C ALA A 705 21.85 -22.98 6.55
N ASP A 706 21.78 -22.75 7.86
CA ASP A 706 20.60 -22.16 8.51
C ASP A 706 20.26 -20.75 8.01
N ASP A 707 21.25 -19.95 7.62
CA ASP A 707 21.06 -18.59 7.08
C ASP A 707 20.35 -18.62 5.72
N LEU A 708 20.74 -19.55 4.84
CA LEU A 708 20.11 -19.75 3.54
C LEU A 708 18.67 -20.25 3.70
N LEU A 709 18.45 -21.23 4.58
CA LEU A 709 17.12 -21.77 4.86
C LEU A 709 16.18 -20.74 5.50
N ALA A 710 16.69 -19.88 6.40
CA ALA A 710 15.93 -18.78 6.97
C ALA A 710 15.55 -17.72 5.90
N SER A 711 16.47 -17.42 4.99
CA SER A 711 16.22 -16.51 3.85
C SER A 711 15.12 -17.07 2.95
N LEU A 712 15.21 -18.36 2.60
CA LEU A 712 14.18 -19.06 1.81
C LEU A 712 12.83 -19.02 2.53
N GLY A 713 12.78 -19.39 3.81
CA GLY A 713 11.56 -19.32 4.61
C GLY A 713 10.92 -17.93 4.61
N THR A 714 11.73 -16.87 4.68
CA THR A 714 11.26 -15.48 4.62
C THR A 714 10.62 -15.14 3.26
N HIS A 715 11.25 -15.52 2.15
CA HIS A 715 10.69 -15.27 0.81
C HIS A 715 9.40 -16.05 0.54
N LEU A 716 9.20 -17.16 1.24
CA LEU A 716 7.98 -17.95 1.18
C LEU A 716 6.84 -17.38 2.04
N GLY A 717 7.12 -16.37 2.84
CA GLY A 717 6.16 -15.76 3.76
C GLY A 717 6.03 -16.51 5.09
N LEU A 718 6.99 -17.38 5.44
CA LEU A 718 6.97 -18.07 6.74
C LEU A 718 7.08 -17.10 7.91
N ASN A 719 7.72 -15.94 7.73
CA ASN A 719 7.80 -14.89 8.74
C ASN A 719 6.42 -14.36 9.19
N CYS A 720 5.39 -14.47 8.35
CA CYS A 720 4.02 -14.07 8.66
C CYS A 720 3.16 -15.22 9.18
N LEU A 721 3.60 -16.48 9.03
CA LEU A 721 2.85 -17.69 9.38
C LEU A 721 3.45 -18.47 10.56
N ILE A 722 4.72 -18.25 10.86
CA ILE A 722 5.39 -18.90 11.99
C ILE A 722 4.80 -18.39 13.30
N ARG A 723 4.41 -19.32 14.17
CA ARG A 723 3.98 -19.04 15.53
C ARG A 723 5.17 -19.26 16.47
N THR A 724 5.82 -18.16 16.83
CA THR A 724 6.98 -18.14 17.75
C THR A 724 6.80 -17.03 18.79
N ALA A 725 7.42 -17.18 19.97
CA ALA A 725 7.44 -16.13 20.98
C ALA A 725 8.32 -14.92 20.61
N GLU A 726 9.14 -15.04 19.56
CA GLU A 726 10.08 -14.04 19.08
C GLU A 726 9.44 -13.18 17.97
N PHE A 727 9.42 -11.85 18.11
CA PHE A 727 9.05 -10.95 17.02
C PHE A 727 10.09 -9.82 16.84
N PRO A 728 10.70 -9.67 15.64
CA PRO A 728 10.58 -10.54 14.47
C PRO A 728 11.14 -11.97 14.75
N PRO A 729 10.68 -13.01 14.02
CA PRO A 729 11.20 -14.37 14.18
C PRO A 729 12.71 -14.42 13.96
N SER A 730 13.47 -15.11 14.83
CA SER A 730 14.91 -15.30 14.61
C SER A 730 15.21 -16.12 13.36
N GLN A 731 16.43 -15.97 12.81
CA GLN A 731 16.89 -16.81 11.70
C GLN A 731 16.79 -18.30 12.03
N LYS A 732 17.07 -18.68 13.28
CA LYS A 732 16.94 -20.05 13.75
C LYS A 732 15.48 -20.53 13.73
N SER A 733 14.55 -19.73 14.23
CA SER A 733 13.11 -20.02 14.19
C SER A 733 12.59 -20.21 12.75
N LEU A 734 13.05 -19.36 11.81
CA LEU A 734 12.69 -19.45 10.39
C LEU A 734 13.30 -20.68 9.70
N SER A 735 14.60 -20.95 9.89
CA SER A 735 15.26 -22.15 9.35
C SER A 735 14.61 -23.43 9.86
N ASN A 736 14.34 -23.51 11.16
CA ASN A 736 13.69 -24.66 11.78
C ASN A 736 12.27 -24.88 11.25
N SER A 737 11.49 -23.82 11.10
CA SER A 737 10.13 -23.93 10.56
C SER A 737 10.14 -24.28 9.07
N PHE A 738 11.15 -23.84 8.31
CA PHE A 738 11.36 -24.28 6.94
C PHE A 738 11.69 -25.78 6.88
N LYS A 739 12.62 -26.27 7.72
CA LYS A 739 12.93 -27.71 7.84
C LYS A 739 11.68 -28.51 8.21
N ALA A 740 10.93 -28.08 9.21
CA ALA A 740 9.70 -28.74 9.63
C ALA A 740 8.62 -28.75 8.53
N LEU A 741 8.54 -27.68 7.73
CA LEU A 741 7.66 -27.62 6.56
C LEU A 741 8.03 -28.70 5.54
N LEU A 742 9.32 -28.87 5.24
CA LEU A 742 9.79 -29.92 4.32
C LEU A 742 9.36 -31.32 4.78
N ALA A 743 9.30 -31.57 6.08
CA ALA A 743 8.87 -32.86 6.63
C ALA A 743 7.40 -33.19 6.39
N VAL A 744 6.54 -32.17 6.26
CA VAL A 744 5.09 -32.34 6.05
C VAL A 744 4.69 -32.24 4.58
N MET A 745 5.60 -31.85 3.70
CA MET A 745 5.40 -31.80 2.25
C MET A 745 5.50 -33.18 1.60
N GLU A 746 4.82 -33.33 0.45
CA GLU A 746 4.91 -34.55 -0.35
C GLU A 746 6.31 -34.72 -0.97
N ARG A 747 6.85 -35.95 -0.94
CA ARG A 747 8.20 -36.28 -1.42
C ARG A 747 8.43 -35.91 -2.89
N GLN A 748 7.39 -36.04 -3.72
CA GLN A 748 7.43 -35.64 -5.12
C GLN A 748 7.66 -34.12 -5.28
N ARG A 749 7.14 -33.31 -4.36
CA ARG A 749 7.29 -31.86 -4.36
C ARG A 749 8.63 -31.41 -3.80
N LEU A 750 9.16 -32.11 -2.80
CA LEU A 750 10.54 -31.96 -2.31
C LEU A 750 11.57 -32.11 -3.45
N ASN A 751 11.41 -33.12 -4.31
CA ASN A 751 12.30 -33.33 -5.46
C ASN A 751 12.25 -32.16 -6.48
N SER A 752 11.09 -31.49 -6.62
CA SER A 752 10.93 -30.33 -7.50
C SER A 752 11.45 -29.00 -6.92
N LEU A 753 11.61 -28.93 -5.60
CA LEU A 753 12.10 -27.76 -4.85
C LEU A 753 13.62 -27.58 -4.91
N PHE A 754 14.33 -28.56 -5.45
CA PHE A 754 15.78 -28.69 -5.34
C PHE A 754 16.56 -27.74 -6.28
N LEU A 755 16.08 -27.48 -7.51
CA LEU A 755 16.76 -26.57 -8.44
C LEU A 755 16.83 -25.10 -7.94
N PRO A 756 15.77 -24.51 -7.33
CA PRO A 756 15.78 -23.17 -6.74
C PRO A 756 16.84 -22.95 -5.66
N ILE A 757 17.03 -23.93 -4.78
CA ILE A 757 18.04 -23.87 -3.71
C ILE A 757 19.43 -23.75 -4.33
N THR A 758 19.68 -24.48 -5.42
CA THR A 758 20.94 -24.39 -6.17
C THR A 758 21.07 -23.14 -7.04
N THR A 759 19.97 -22.57 -7.57
CA THR A 759 20.01 -21.37 -8.42
C THR A 759 20.20 -20.08 -7.63
N ILE A 760 19.68 -19.99 -6.41
CA ILE A 760 19.95 -18.86 -5.51
C ILE A 760 21.43 -18.78 -5.13
N VAL A 761 22.12 -19.93 -5.08
CA VAL A 761 23.55 -20.02 -4.77
C VAL A 761 24.44 -19.62 -5.94
N SER A 762 23.97 -19.77 -7.18
CA SER A 762 24.66 -19.22 -8.36
C SER A 762 24.56 -17.69 -8.51
N GLY A 763 23.74 -17.02 -7.68
CA GLY A 763 23.60 -15.56 -7.65
C GLY A 763 24.42 -14.86 -6.56
N ARG A 764 25.06 -15.61 -5.64
CA ARG A 764 26.09 -15.08 -4.74
C ARG A 764 27.44 -15.39 -5.37
N ASP A 765 28.25 -14.36 -5.60
CA ASP A 765 29.63 -14.49 -6.08
C ASP A 765 30.37 -15.61 -5.32
N TRP A 766 30.63 -16.74 -6.00
CA TRP A 766 31.65 -17.69 -5.54
C TRP A 766 33.05 -17.14 -5.87
N ALA A 767 33.29 -15.88 -5.50
CA ALA A 767 34.58 -15.25 -5.59
C ALA A 767 35.48 -15.86 -4.52
N MET A 768 36.29 -16.85 -4.91
CA MET A 768 37.65 -17.22 -4.46
C MET A 768 38.13 -16.91 -3.01
N ASN A 769 37.28 -16.67 -2.02
CA ASN A 769 37.62 -16.38 -0.62
C ASN A 769 37.51 -17.63 0.28
N SER A 770 36.97 -18.73 -0.25
CA SER A 770 36.84 -20.02 0.45
C SER A 770 37.92 -21.04 0.09
N LYS A 771 38.94 -20.66 -0.70
CA LYS A 771 40.15 -21.50 -0.94
C LYS A 771 40.87 -21.83 0.38
N SER A 772 40.90 -20.89 1.33
CA SER A 772 41.49 -21.07 2.65
C SER A 772 40.71 -22.05 3.54
N LYS A 773 39.37 -22.06 3.47
CA LYS A 773 38.51 -23.00 4.21
C LYS A 773 38.59 -24.42 3.64
N LEU A 774 38.63 -24.57 2.32
CA LEU A 774 38.82 -25.86 1.65
C LEU A 774 40.20 -26.47 1.93
N LEU A 775 41.24 -25.65 1.99
CA LEU A 775 42.60 -26.09 2.35
C LEU A 775 42.76 -26.38 3.85
N GLY A 776 42.02 -25.68 4.73
CA GLY A 776 42.00 -25.94 6.17
C GLY A 776 41.35 -27.27 6.56
N LEU A 777 40.43 -27.79 5.73
CA LEU A 777 39.75 -29.08 5.92
C LEU A 777 40.63 -30.30 5.57
N ILE A 778 41.77 -30.12 4.89
CA ILE A 778 42.62 -31.22 4.40
C ILE A 778 43.79 -31.54 5.36
N GLY A 779 43.98 -30.78 6.44
CA GLY A 779 44.80 -31.20 7.59
C GLY A 779 46.30 -31.42 7.32
N ARG A 780 47.11 -30.43 7.72
CA ARG A 780 48.58 -30.41 7.77
C ARG A 780 49.28 -30.40 6.40
N PHE A 781 49.70 -29.21 5.97
CA PHE A 781 51.05 -28.86 5.48
C PHE A 781 50.98 -27.41 4.96
N SER A 782 51.82 -26.53 5.51
CA SER A 782 52.07 -25.20 4.93
C SER A 782 53.38 -25.26 4.15
N PRO A 783 53.37 -24.92 2.85
CA PRO A 783 54.58 -24.44 2.17
C PRO A 783 54.38 -23.04 1.53
N PRO A 784 55.48 -22.37 1.14
CA PRO A 784 55.66 -20.92 1.25
C PRO A 784 55.09 -20.10 0.09
N MET A 785 54.78 -18.83 0.38
CA MET A 785 54.51 -17.80 -0.64
C MET A 785 55.71 -17.62 -1.57
N SER A 786 55.56 -17.92 -2.86
CA SER A 786 56.08 -17.10 -3.96
C SER A 786 55.65 -17.67 -5.33
N ILE A 787 55.56 -16.76 -6.31
CA ILE A 787 55.37 -16.99 -7.75
C ILE A 787 53.91 -17.25 -8.20
N VAL A 788 53.17 -16.17 -8.47
CA VAL A 788 52.45 -16.03 -9.76
C VAL A 788 52.45 -14.55 -10.16
N LYS A 789 53.36 -14.17 -11.06
CA LYS A 789 53.26 -12.98 -11.90
C LYS A 789 53.23 -13.45 -13.36
N MET A 790 52.07 -13.25 -13.98
CA MET A 790 51.78 -13.12 -15.43
C MET A 790 52.32 -14.17 -16.42
N ALA A 791 51.38 -14.88 -17.05
CA ALA A 791 51.43 -15.16 -18.49
C ALA A 791 50.00 -15.23 -19.06
N LYS A 792 49.76 -14.43 -20.11
CA LYS A 792 48.50 -14.29 -20.86
C LYS A 792 48.24 -15.52 -21.74
N CYS A 793 46.96 -15.94 -21.81
CA CYS A 793 46.32 -16.80 -22.83
C CYS A 793 46.78 -18.28 -22.83
N ASP A 794 45.97 -19.32 -23.00
CA ASP A 794 44.62 -19.52 -23.55
C ASP A 794 43.97 -20.77 -22.89
N ALA A 795 42.64 -20.77 -22.86
CA ALA A 795 41.76 -21.75 -22.22
C ALA A 795 42.00 -23.24 -22.58
N ILE A 796 41.74 -24.13 -21.60
CA ILE A 796 40.68 -25.16 -21.60
C ILE A 796 40.64 -25.83 -20.21
N VAL A 797 39.61 -25.54 -19.42
CA VAL A 797 38.98 -26.50 -18.49
C VAL A 797 37.48 -26.45 -18.82
N ARG A 798 36.90 -27.63 -19.02
CA ARG A 798 35.50 -27.84 -19.38
C ARG A 798 34.60 -27.54 -18.18
N ASP A 799 34.13 -26.29 -18.13
CA ASP A 799 32.92 -25.88 -17.39
C ASP A 799 31.65 -26.41 -18.09
N PRO A 800 30.63 -26.87 -17.35
CA PRO A 800 29.25 -26.75 -17.82
C PRO A 800 28.85 -25.27 -17.73
N LYS A 801 29.15 -24.48 -18.77
CA LYS A 801 28.70 -23.09 -18.88
C LYS A 801 27.20 -23.03 -19.19
N TYR A 802 26.38 -22.83 -18.17
CA TYR A 802 25.23 -21.93 -18.30
C TYR A 802 25.82 -20.52 -18.42
N GLY A 803 25.77 -19.94 -19.62
CA GLY A 803 26.38 -18.65 -19.89
C GLY A 803 25.56 -17.50 -19.29
N SER A 804 26.08 -16.85 -18.25
CA SER A 804 25.92 -15.41 -18.10
C SER A 804 26.97 -14.73 -18.98
N CYS A 805 26.54 -13.84 -19.86
CA CYS A 805 27.43 -12.98 -20.62
C CYS A 805 27.77 -11.79 -19.73
N GLU A 806 28.93 -11.83 -19.09
CA GLU A 806 29.51 -10.64 -18.47
C GLU A 806 30.10 -9.77 -19.58
N SER A 807 29.33 -8.76 -20.00
CA SER A 807 29.90 -7.62 -20.72
C SER A 807 30.19 -6.55 -19.67
N SER A 808 31.42 -6.06 -19.64
CA SER A 808 31.90 -4.99 -18.77
C SER A 808 31.32 -3.61 -19.11
N GLN A 809 30.02 -3.53 -19.37
CA GLN A 809 29.28 -2.30 -19.56
C GLN A 809 28.10 -2.26 -18.59
N LYS A 810 28.10 -1.24 -17.73
CA LYS A 810 27.01 -0.76 -16.87
C LYS A 810 25.67 -1.44 -17.17
N ASN A 811 25.17 -2.21 -16.20
CA ASN A 811 23.82 -2.75 -16.23
C ASN A 811 22.80 -1.60 -16.39
N ILE A 812 22.28 -1.50 -17.60
CA ILE A 812 21.07 -0.74 -17.92
C ILE A 812 19.90 -1.65 -17.56
N TYR A 813 18.89 -1.07 -16.91
CA TYR A 813 17.60 -1.61 -16.42
C TYR A 813 17.51 -1.67 -14.88
N VAL A 814 17.60 -0.49 -14.26
CA VAL A 814 16.93 -0.21 -12.99
C VAL A 814 15.70 0.62 -13.34
N GLY A 815 14.51 0.05 -13.13
CA GLY A 815 13.28 0.84 -13.14
C GLY A 815 13.32 1.87 -12.01
N ALA A 816 12.81 3.08 -12.24
CA ALA A 816 12.78 4.10 -11.21
C ALA A 816 11.92 3.62 -10.02
N GLY A 817 12.58 3.33 -8.89
CA GLY A 817 11.92 2.96 -7.63
C GLY A 817 12.34 1.62 -7.02
N GLU A 818 13.12 0.79 -7.73
CA GLU A 818 13.52 -0.54 -7.23
C GLU A 818 15.03 -0.58 -7.00
N SER A 819 15.45 -0.73 -5.75
CA SER A 819 16.86 -0.98 -5.42
C SER A 819 17.29 -2.35 -5.96
N LEU A 820 18.59 -2.54 -6.17
CA LEU A 820 19.16 -3.84 -6.57
C LEU A 820 18.70 -4.98 -5.64
N SER A 821 18.54 -4.70 -4.34
CA SER A 821 17.99 -5.66 -3.38
C SER A 821 16.53 -6.04 -3.68
N ILE A 822 15.69 -5.09 -4.07
CA ILE A 822 14.29 -5.34 -4.44
C ILE A 822 14.22 -6.14 -5.74
N ALA A 823 15.06 -5.82 -6.73
CA ALA A 823 15.11 -6.56 -7.99
C ALA A 823 15.58 -8.01 -7.78
N VAL A 824 16.58 -8.22 -6.90
CA VAL A 824 17.06 -9.56 -6.51
C VAL A 824 15.97 -10.33 -5.74
N ASP A 825 15.29 -9.68 -4.80
CA ASP A 825 14.19 -10.28 -4.04
C ASP A 825 12.99 -10.64 -4.92
N MET A 826 12.64 -9.78 -5.88
CA MET A 826 11.58 -10.02 -6.85
C MET A 826 11.93 -11.16 -7.80
N ALA A 827 13.17 -11.22 -8.29
CA ALA A 827 13.64 -12.33 -9.12
C ALA A 827 13.66 -13.65 -8.33
N ALA A 828 14.10 -13.64 -7.07
CA ALA A 828 14.08 -14.81 -6.19
C ALA A 828 12.63 -15.28 -5.93
N ARG A 829 11.73 -14.35 -5.62
CA ARG A 829 10.30 -14.62 -5.40
C ARG A 829 9.61 -15.13 -6.65
N GLU A 830 9.87 -14.54 -7.81
CA GLU A 830 9.26 -14.94 -9.07
C GLU A 830 9.79 -16.31 -9.53
N SER A 831 11.07 -16.59 -9.31
CA SER A 831 11.67 -17.90 -9.53
C SER A 831 11.08 -18.98 -8.61
N LEU A 832 10.84 -18.65 -7.33
CA LEU A 832 10.14 -19.53 -6.38
C LEU A 832 8.68 -19.78 -6.79
N LEU A 833 7.93 -18.74 -7.18
CA LEU A 833 6.53 -18.85 -7.63
C LEU A 833 6.38 -19.70 -8.90
N ARG A 834 7.29 -19.52 -9.87
CA ARG A 834 7.36 -20.33 -11.10
C ARG A 834 7.67 -21.79 -10.79
N THR A 835 8.57 -22.05 -9.84
CA THR A 835 8.96 -23.41 -9.46
C THR A 835 7.84 -24.16 -8.73
N TRP A 836 6.99 -23.46 -8.00
CA TRP A 836 5.85 -24.05 -7.30
C TRP A 836 4.61 -24.24 -8.18
N GLY A 837 4.67 -23.85 -9.45
CA GLY A 837 3.61 -24.06 -10.43
C GLY A 837 2.53 -22.99 -10.41
N ALA A 838 2.83 -21.79 -9.91
CA ALA A 838 1.85 -20.70 -9.78
C ALA A 838 1.69 -19.82 -11.04
N THR A 839 2.42 -20.11 -12.13
CA THR A 839 2.32 -19.42 -13.43
C THR A 839 2.36 -20.40 -14.59
N ALA A 840 1.62 -20.11 -15.66
CA ALA A 840 1.26 -21.09 -16.71
C ALA A 840 2.35 -21.44 -17.74
N ASP A 841 3.49 -20.74 -17.82
CA ASP A 841 4.42 -20.89 -18.93
C ASP A 841 5.84 -21.40 -18.57
N HIS A 842 6.09 -22.65 -18.98
CA HIS A 842 7.35 -23.31 -19.36
C HIS A 842 8.46 -23.56 -18.31
N ALA A 843 9.12 -24.71 -18.52
CA ALA A 843 9.90 -25.45 -17.55
C ALA A 843 11.41 -25.16 -17.56
N LEU A 844 12.04 -25.37 -16.40
CA LEU A 844 13.50 -25.40 -16.18
C LEU A 844 14.16 -26.59 -16.92
N PRO A 845 15.50 -26.70 -16.99
CA PRO A 845 16.22 -27.63 -17.89
C PRO A 845 15.88 -29.13 -17.76
N PHE A 846 15.19 -29.55 -16.69
CA PHE A 846 14.70 -30.92 -16.49
C PHE A 846 13.20 -31.09 -16.76
N GLY A 847 12.54 -30.06 -17.28
CA GLY A 847 11.13 -30.10 -17.65
C GLY A 847 10.23 -30.37 -16.44
N SER A 848 8.94 -30.57 -16.72
CA SER A 848 7.99 -31.20 -15.82
C SER A 848 8.38 -32.62 -15.38
N ARG A 849 9.58 -33.14 -15.66
CA ARG A 849 10.01 -34.53 -15.38
C ARG A 849 11.02 -34.67 -14.24
N ALA A 850 11.45 -33.59 -13.58
CA ALA A 850 12.37 -33.66 -12.43
C ALA A 850 11.82 -34.51 -11.26
N HIS A 851 10.50 -34.57 -11.12
CA HIS A 851 9.84 -35.42 -10.11
C HIS A 851 9.87 -36.92 -10.45
N ALA A 852 10.19 -37.30 -11.69
CA ALA A 852 10.26 -38.68 -12.15
C ALA A 852 11.63 -39.33 -11.91
N ILE A 853 12.61 -38.55 -11.45
CA ILE A 853 13.94 -39.05 -11.10
C ILE A 853 13.89 -39.55 -9.66
N ASP A 854 14.04 -40.87 -9.49
CA ASP A 854 14.19 -41.45 -8.16
C ASP A 854 15.63 -41.26 -7.68
N PHE A 855 15.85 -40.30 -6.79
CA PHE A 855 17.16 -40.06 -6.19
C PHE A 855 17.57 -41.16 -5.19
N ALA A 856 16.67 -42.06 -4.79
CA ALA A 856 17.02 -43.19 -3.92
C ALA A 856 18.11 -44.07 -4.53
N GLN A 857 18.13 -44.23 -5.86
CA GLN A 857 19.17 -44.99 -6.56
C GLN A 857 20.57 -44.37 -6.46
N TYR A 858 20.67 -43.07 -6.16
CA TYR A 858 21.93 -42.33 -5.98
C TYR A 858 22.25 -42.07 -4.49
N GLN A 859 21.61 -42.78 -3.56
CA GLN A 859 21.91 -42.65 -2.13
C GLN A 859 23.23 -43.31 -1.72
N LYS A 860 23.77 -44.20 -2.55
CA LYS A 860 25.08 -44.81 -2.30
C LYS A 860 26.19 -43.75 -2.46
N PRO A 861 27.12 -43.61 -1.50
CA PRO A 861 28.26 -42.72 -1.63
C PRO A 861 29.07 -43.01 -2.88
N ASN A 862 29.58 -41.96 -3.52
CA ASN A 862 30.60 -42.10 -4.56
C ASN A 862 31.96 -42.46 -3.93
N VAL A 863 32.98 -42.68 -4.76
CA VAL A 863 34.33 -42.99 -4.31
C VAL A 863 34.88 -41.84 -3.46
N SER A 864 35.46 -42.16 -2.29
CA SER A 864 36.12 -41.17 -1.44
C SER A 864 37.41 -40.66 -2.08
N LEU A 865 37.82 -39.42 -1.77
CA LEU A 865 39.14 -38.92 -2.15
C LEU A 865 40.25 -39.89 -1.74
N ARG A 866 40.10 -40.54 -0.58
CA ARG A 866 41.06 -41.51 -0.06
C ARG A 866 41.16 -42.76 -0.94
N GLU A 867 40.04 -43.28 -1.42
CA GLU A 867 39.99 -44.42 -2.35
C GLU A 867 40.52 -44.04 -3.74
N ILE A 868 40.13 -42.87 -4.28
CA ILE A 868 40.68 -42.33 -5.55
C ILE A 868 42.20 -42.17 -5.47
N CYS A 869 42.70 -41.66 -4.33
CA CYS A 869 44.12 -41.50 -4.08
C CYS A 869 44.83 -42.86 -3.93
N SER A 870 44.19 -43.87 -3.32
CA SER A 870 44.76 -45.22 -3.17
C SER A 870 44.78 -46.05 -4.47
N GLU A 871 43.75 -45.94 -5.31
CA GLU A 871 43.70 -46.61 -6.62
C GLU A 871 44.71 -45.99 -7.61
N ARG A 872 44.91 -44.67 -7.55
CA ARG A 872 45.97 -44.01 -8.34
C ARG A 872 47.37 -44.32 -7.81
N HIS A 873 47.54 -44.56 -6.50
CA HIS A 873 48.81 -45.05 -5.92
C HIS A 873 49.16 -46.47 -6.39
N ALA A 874 48.16 -47.35 -6.52
CA ALA A 874 48.36 -48.74 -6.99
C ALA A 874 48.72 -48.83 -8.49
N TYR A 875 48.22 -47.90 -9.31
CA TYR A 875 48.61 -47.78 -10.73
C TYR A 875 50.00 -47.16 -10.90
N PHE A 876 50.39 -46.24 -10.01
CA PHE A 876 51.70 -45.59 -9.97
C PHE A 876 52.82 -46.56 -9.52
N LEU A 877 52.54 -47.45 -8.56
CA LEU A 877 53.48 -48.48 -8.09
C LEU A 877 53.73 -49.62 -9.11
N LYS A 878 52.79 -49.88 -10.04
CA LYS A 878 53.00 -50.82 -11.15
C LYS A 878 53.88 -50.26 -12.28
N LEU A 879 53.94 -48.92 -12.43
CA LEU A 879 54.83 -48.22 -13.36
C LEU A 879 56.24 -48.02 -12.79
N LEU A 880 56.39 -47.92 -11.47
CA LEU A 880 57.67 -47.75 -10.78
C LEU A 880 58.53 -49.03 -10.68
N ASN A 881 58.00 -50.21 -11.00
CA ASN A 881 58.74 -51.48 -10.98
C ASN A 881 59.47 -51.83 -12.29
N ILE A 882 59.50 -50.95 -13.30
CA ILE A 882 60.26 -51.14 -14.55
C ILE A 882 61.53 -50.25 -14.62
N VAL A 883 61.72 -49.30 -13.71
CA VAL A 883 62.91 -48.43 -13.72
C VAL A 883 63.44 -48.25 -12.29
N SER A 884 64.13 -49.26 -11.78
CA SER A 884 64.89 -49.18 -10.52
C SER A 884 66.36 -48.87 -10.81
N GLY A 885 66.81 -47.68 -10.41
CA GLY A 885 68.24 -47.38 -10.35
C GLY A 885 68.51 -45.89 -10.19
N PHE A 886 68.68 -45.46 -8.93
CA PHE A 886 69.63 -44.45 -8.41
C PHE A 886 69.04 -43.62 -7.26
N VAL A 887 69.63 -43.87 -6.08
CA VAL A 887 70.08 -42.94 -5.02
C VAL A 887 69.04 -42.07 -4.28
N GLU A 888 69.27 -42.02 -2.96
CA GLU A 888 68.53 -41.35 -1.91
C GLU A 888 68.50 -39.81 -2.00
N CYS A 889 67.53 -39.24 -1.28
CA CYS A 889 67.39 -37.86 -0.82
C CYS A 889 66.94 -36.78 -1.83
N SER A 890 65.80 -36.17 -1.43
CA SER A 890 65.34 -34.78 -1.65
C SER A 890 65.47 -34.16 -3.04
N GLU A 891 64.34 -33.64 -3.54
CA GLU A 891 64.21 -32.83 -4.77
C GLU A 891 64.09 -33.59 -6.10
N VAL A 892 63.14 -34.53 -6.21
CA VAL A 892 62.64 -34.98 -7.54
C VAL A 892 61.13 -35.25 -7.50
N CYS A 893 60.32 -34.20 -7.60
CA CYS A 893 58.92 -34.31 -8.07
C CYS A 893 58.59 -33.29 -9.17
N GLU A 894 59.58 -32.55 -9.70
CA GLU A 894 59.40 -31.62 -10.82
C GLU A 894 59.75 -32.20 -12.21
N CYS A 895 60.16 -33.46 -12.34
CA CYS A 895 60.69 -33.98 -13.63
C CYS A 895 59.92 -35.11 -14.35
N ILE A 896 58.72 -35.52 -13.94
CA ILE A 896 58.04 -36.69 -14.57
C ILE A 896 56.74 -36.34 -15.35
N ILE A 897 56.30 -35.09 -15.39
CA ILE A 897 55.15 -34.66 -16.24
C ILE A 897 55.57 -33.95 -17.54
N VAL A 898 56.87 -33.72 -17.76
CA VAL A 898 57.38 -33.04 -18.97
C VAL A 898 57.93 -33.99 -20.05
N ASN A 899 58.22 -35.27 -19.77
CA ASN A 899 58.90 -36.17 -20.73
C ASN A 899 58.07 -37.31 -21.36
N ALA A 900 56.77 -37.48 -21.03
CA ALA A 900 55.92 -38.48 -21.70
C ALA A 900 55.18 -37.95 -22.96
N ALA A 901 55.32 -36.66 -23.27
CA ALA A 901 54.78 -36.04 -24.49
C ALA A 901 55.84 -35.81 -25.58
N SER A 902 57.10 -36.18 -25.33
CA SER A 902 58.23 -36.04 -26.27
C SER A 902 58.64 -37.34 -26.97
N GLU A 903 58.09 -38.51 -26.59
CA GLU A 903 58.44 -39.81 -27.20
C GLU A 903 57.36 -40.38 -28.14
N PHE A 904 56.30 -39.62 -28.45
CA PHE A 904 55.38 -39.94 -29.55
C PHE A 904 55.33 -38.79 -30.55
N ASP A 905 56.35 -38.76 -31.40
CA ASP A 905 56.42 -37.87 -32.56
C ASP A 905 55.44 -38.35 -33.65
N PHE A 906 54.18 -37.91 -33.58
CA PHE A 906 53.20 -38.07 -34.67
C PHE A 906 53.54 -37.23 -35.93
N SER A 907 54.78 -36.71 -36.06
CA SER A 907 55.23 -35.99 -37.26
C SER A 907 55.96 -36.87 -38.28
N THR A 908 56.26 -38.14 -37.96
CA THR A 908 57.09 -39.01 -38.81
C THR A 908 56.35 -40.16 -39.51
N ASP A 909 55.02 -40.26 -39.41
CA ASP A 909 54.21 -41.29 -40.12
C ASP A 909 53.04 -40.71 -40.94
N LEU A 910 53.17 -39.44 -41.36
CA LEU A 910 52.27 -38.81 -42.35
C LEU A 910 52.87 -38.80 -43.76
N SER A 911 53.98 -39.50 -43.99
CA SER A 911 54.55 -39.79 -45.32
C SER A 911 53.78 -40.85 -46.11
N LEU A 912 52.74 -41.46 -45.51
CA LEU A 912 51.75 -42.31 -46.18
C LEU A 912 50.57 -41.51 -46.76
N LEU A 913 50.50 -40.19 -46.54
CA LEU A 913 49.63 -39.30 -47.30
C LEU A 913 50.36 -38.88 -48.58
N GLY A 914 50.06 -39.59 -49.67
CA GLY A 914 50.64 -39.37 -51.00
C GLY A 914 50.81 -37.89 -51.34
N ARG A 915 52.05 -37.53 -51.67
CA ARG A 915 52.40 -36.33 -52.43
C ARG A 915 51.90 -36.55 -53.85
N GLU A 916 50.68 -36.12 -54.13
CA GLU A 916 50.28 -35.77 -55.50
C GLU A 916 49.71 -34.37 -55.50
N GLU A 917 50.17 -33.63 -56.50
CA GLU A 917 50.00 -32.20 -56.74
C GLU A 917 48.52 -31.83 -56.79
N LEU A 918 48.13 -30.82 -56.01
CA LEU A 918 46.88 -30.09 -56.24
C LEU A 918 47.26 -28.71 -56.77
N GLU A 919 47.75 -28.73 -58.00
CA GLU A 919 47.72 -27.59 -58.91
C GLU A 919 46.28 -27.44 -59.46
N GLU A 920 45.82 -26.20 -59.45
CA GLU A 920 44.72 -25.60 -60.24
C GLU A 920 43.41 -26.38 -60.50
N GLU A 921 42.46 -26.35 -59.54
CA GLU A 921 41.00 -26.16 -59.77
C GLU A 921 40.23 -26.01 -58.42
N PRO A 922 39.05 -25.34 -58.36
CA PRO A 922 38.39 -24.99 -57.10
C PRO A 922 37.63 -26.19 -56.51
N LEU A 923 38.31 -26.99 -55.69
CA LEU A 923 37.74 -28.17 -55.03
C LEU A 923 36.57 -27.85 -54.08
N ASN A 924 35.47 -28.57 -54.26
CA ASN A 924 34.29 -28.58 -53.40
C ASN A 924 34.63 -29.10 -51.99
N VAL A 925 34.21 -28.37 -50.95
CA VAL A 925 34.48 -28.67 -49.52
C VAL A 925 33.91 -30.02 -49.07
N VAL A 926 32.89 -30.53 -49.75
CA VAL A 926 32.22 -31.80 -49.41
C VAL A 926 33.09 -33.02 -49.76
N ASP A 927 33.80 -33.00 -50.89
CA ASP A 927 34.61 -34.14 -51.35
C ASP A 927 35.86 -34.35 -50.48
N VAL A 928 36.47 -33.25 -50.04
CA VAL A 928 37.59 -33.27 -49.09
C VAL A 928 37.16 -33.85 -47.73
N ALA A 929 35.96 -33.52 -47.27
CA ALA A 929 35.43 -34.03 -46.00
C ALA A 929 35.08 -35.53 -46.05
N MET A 930 34.58 -36.03 -47.19
CA MET A 930 34.22 -37.43 -47.37
C MET A 930 35.42 -38.37 -47.55
N ARG A 931 36.52 -37.89 -48.15
CA ARG A 931 37.80 -38.63 -48.20
C ARG A 931 38.43 -38.75 -46.81
N TYR A 932 38.39 -37.66 -46.04
CA TYR A 932 38.91 -37.59 -44.66
C TYR A 932 38.17 -38.53 -43.69
N LYS A 933 36.83 -38.64 -43.81
CA LYS A 933 36.03 -39.56 -43.00
C LYS A 933 36.49 -41.02 -43.18
N ARG A 934 36.76 -41.46 -44.41
CA ARG A 934 37.19 -42.85 -44.70
C ARG A 934 38.58 -43.18 -44.14
N GLU A 935 39.51 -42.24 -44.16
CA GLU A 935 40.86 -42.44 -43.62
C GLU A 935 40.87 -42.50 -42.08
N VAL A 936 40.05 -41.67 -41.40
CA VAL A 936 39.90 -41.73 -39.94
C VAL A 936 39.22 -43.03 -39.50
N GLU A 937 38.19 -43.48 -40.23
CA GLU A 937 37.52 -44.75 -39.95
C GLU A 937 38.45 -45.98 -40.13
N SER A 938 39.42 -45.90 -41.05
CA SER A 938 40.46 -46.92 -41.27
C SER A 938 41.41 -47.05 -40.07
N VAL A 939 41.95 -45.93 -39.58
CA VAL A 939 42.93 -45.91 -38.48
C VAL A 939 42.28 -46.23 -37.12
N VAL A 940 41.04 -45.79 -36.91
CA VAL A 940 40.27 -46.09 -35.67
C VAL A 940 39.92 -47.58 -35.57
N LYS A 941 39.75 -48.27 -36.71
CA LYS A 941 39.55 -49.74 -36.74
C LYS A 941 40.79 -50.53 -36.31
N GLU A 942 41.98 -49.98 -36.54
CA GLU A 942 43.26 -50.64 -36.25
C GLU A 942 43.73 -50.40 -34.80
N TYR A 943 43.34 -49.28 -34.15
CA TYR A 943 43.72 -48.92 -32.78
C TYR A 943 42.56 -48.33 -31.93
N PRO A 944 41.62 -49.17 -31.42
CA PRO A 944 40.39 -48.68 -30.78
C PRO A 944 40.60 -47.97 -29.44
N GLY A 945 41.67 -48.28 -28.69
CA GLY A 945 41.95 -47.69 -27.36
C GLY A 945 42.42 -46.23 -27.36
N TYR A 946 42.83 -45.70 -28.52
CA TYR A 946 43.42 -44.35 -28.65
C TYR A 946 42.69 -43.45 -29.66
N ALA A 947 41.50 -43.85 -30.10
CA ALA A 947 40.70 -43.16 -31.12
C ALA A 947 40.52 -41.66 -30.85
N PHE A 948 40.31 -41.29 -29.59
CA PHE A 948 40.11 -39.89 -29.19
C PHE A 948 41.36 -39.02 -29.37
N ILE A 949 42.55 -39.57 -29.12
CA ILE A 949 43.84 -38.84 -29.22
C ILE A 949 44.24 -38.67 -30.69
N ILE A 950 44.09 -39.73 -31.49
CA ILE A 950 44.37 -39.72 -32.93
C ILE A 950 43.46 -38.71 -33.66
N ALA A 951 42.17 -38.69 -33.33
CA ALA A 951 41.21 -37.76 -33.93
C ALA A 951 41.51 -36.28 -33.57
N LEU A 952 41.96 -36.01 -32.35
CA LEU A 952 42.38 -34.67 -31.91
C LEU A 952 43.67 -34.19 -32.60
N GLN A 953 44.65 -35.06 -32.80
CA GLN A 953 45.94 -34.74 -33.42
C GLN A 953 45.79 -34.46 -34.93
N VAL A 954 45.04 -35.32 -35.64
CA VAL A 954 44.77 -35.17 -37.08
C VAL A 954 43.87 -33.95 -37.34
N GLY A 955 42.84 -33.73 -36.52
CA GLY A 955 41.97 -32.55 -36.61
C GLY A 955 42.72 -31.23 -36.38
N ARG A 956 43.70 -31.20 -35.48
CA ARG A 956 44.58 -30.03 -35.26
C ARG A 956 45.48 -29.75 -36.46
N SER A 957 46.09 -30.78 -37.06
CA SER A 957 47.00 -30.64 -38.21
C SER A 957 46.28 -30.15 -39.47
N LEU A 958 45.08 -30.69 -39.74
CA LEU A 958 44.23 -30.29 -40.87
C LEU A 958 43.72 -28.84 -40.73
N THR A 959 43.32 -28.45 -39.51
CA THR A 959 42.89 -27.08 -39.19
C THR A 959 44.04 -26.07 -39.34
N LYS A 960 45.29 -26.50 -39.14
CA LYS A 960 46.50 -25.67 -39.29
C LYS A 960 46.86 -25.46 -40.77
N ARG A 961 46.78 -26.50 -41.62
CA ARG A 961 47.05 -26.42 -43.07
C ARG A 961 45.98 -25.63 -43.86
N LEU A 962 44.69 -25.80 -43.52
CA LEU A 962 43.60 -25.11 -44.23
C LEU A 962 43.40 -23.64 -43.80
N ARG A 963 43.97 -23.23 -42.65
CA ARG A 963 43.90 -21.84 -42.15
C ARG A 963 44.67 -20.84 -43.01
N HIS A 964 45.72 -21.28 -43.71
CA HIS A 964 46.61 -20.43 -44.50
C HIS A 964 46.17 -20.21 -45.95
N LYS A 965 45.27 -21.04 -46.51
CA LYS A 965 44.77 -20.90 -47.89
C LYS A 965 43.58 -19.92 -48.07
N PHE A 966 43.04 -19.32 -47.00
CA PHE A 966 41.89 -18.38 -47.10
C PHE A 966 42.14 -17.04 -46.40
N SER A 967 42.07 -15.94 -47.16
CA SER A 967 42.30 -14.56 -46.68
C SER A 967 41.31 -14.13 -45.58
N ARG A 968 41.72 -13.17 -44.74
CA ARG A 968 40.90 -12.68 -43.61
C ARG A 968 39.69 -11.89 -44.15
N GLY A 969 38.50 -12.49 -44.10
CA GLY A 969 37.23 -11.79 -44.31
C GLY A 969 36.28 -12.40 -45.34
N SER A 970 36.68 -13.42 -46.11
CA SER A 970 35.79 -14.00 -47.13
C SER A 970 34.68 -14.90 -46.55
N LEU A 971 33.56 -14.95 -47.27
CA LEU A 971 32.37 -15.78 -46.97
C LEU A 971 32.72 -17.27 -46.82
N ALA A 972 33.75 -17.76 -47.53
CA ALA A 972 34.25 -19.13 -47.45
C ALA A 972 34.83 -19.51 -46.06
N LYS A 973 35.44 -18.56 -45.33
CA LYS A 973 35.98 -18.80 -43.97
C LYS A 973 34.87 -18.92 -42.92
N ARG A 974 33.72 -18.30 -43.18
CA ARG A 974 32.49 -18.51 -42.39
C ARG A 974 31.89 -19.87 -42.71
N SER A 975 31.75 -20.27 -43.98
CA SER A 975 31.24 -21.60 -44.34
C SER A 975 32.11 -22.76 -43.81
N PHE A 976 33.45 -22.63 -43.76
CA PHE A 976 34.34 -23.63 -43.15
C PHE A 976 34.09 -23.81 -41.64
N ARG A 977 33.80 -22.72 -40.91
CA ARG A 977 33.49 -22.76 -39.47
C ARG A 977 32.15 -23.41 -39.16
N TYR A 978 31.18 -23.27 -40.07
CA TYR A 978 29.80 -23.69 -39.85
C TYR A 978 29.44 -25.06 -40.44
N MET A 979 30.19 -25.61 -41.41
CA MET A 979 29.92 -26.95 -41.98
C MET A 979 30.96 -28.03 -41.63
N VAL A 980 32.26 -27.74 -41.65
CA VAL A 980 33.30 -28.78 -41.46
C VAL A 980 33.58 -29.05 -39.97
N LYS A 981 33.54 -28.00 -39.14
CA LYS A 981 33.78 -28.12 -37.69
C LYS A 981 32.72 -28.98 -36.96
N PRO A 982 31.44 -28.97 -37.38
CA PRO A 982 30.45 -29.95 -36.92
C PRO A 982 30.72 -31.36 -37.43
N ILE A 983 31.07 -31.57 -38.70
CA ILE A 983 31.33 -32.92 -39.25
C ILE A 983 32.53 -33.59 -38.59
N VAL A 984 33.63 -32.86 -38.35
CA VAL A 984 34.79 -33.37 -37.59
C VAL A 984 34.42 -33.67 -36.14
N ARG A 985 33.50 -32.90 -35.53
CA ARG A 985 32.95 -33.16 -34.18
C ARG A 985 31.87 -34.26 -34.14
N LEU A 986 31.37 -34.70 -35.29
CA LEU A 986 30.38 -35.77 -35.41
C LEU A 986 31.06 -37.13 -35.69
N VAL A 987 32.28 -37.12 -36.25
CA VAL A 987 33.14 -38.29 -36.50
C VAL A 987 34.08 -38.59 -35.32
N CYS A 988 34.51 -37.57 -34.57
CA CYS A 988 35.15 -37.74 -33.24
C CYS A 988 34.09 -38.01 -32.17
#